data_AF-A0A6A8G4N9-F1
#
_entry.id   AF-A0A6A8G4N9-F1
#
_cell.length_a   1.000
_cell.length_b   1.000
_cell.length_c   1.000
_cell.angle_alpha   90.00
_cell.angle_beta   90.00
_cell.angle_gamma   90.00
#
_symmetry.space_group_name_H-M   'P 1'
#
loop_
_entity.id
_entity.type
_entity.pdbx_description
1 polymer ?
#
loop_
_entity_poly.entity_id
_entity_poly.type
_entity_poly.pdbx_seq_one_letter_code
_entity_poly.pdbx_strand_id
1 'polypeptide(L)'
;MSNTHRRLEWSLVATVGLWWILVGTVANFDYLSSLGWVANIALIVLSTGSIAGFAWWVAEEDETLWDAFTDNARQLGVHIGLVDPRVVVEGAIEQDGVLWVCQYFQDGSADFSHRACPSCRLELVERHATASEVDQRLVTDGGTTVDALSCPHCAFVVRGQKHDSQGADAALSKFREHMNSFDQWRRMARESLGTDPTPSDVWDEYVKITDDDSVRARTTGVRGDTKRRGIDTYPRFSELKQNRNTLERIVDHLPKPLALAAERILEFDYLEKKASVKRKRDEVRTEFVPLRDAFYDEHQPKLSSLTAARASRSWPEIDLSVDEIQKISHDLAALTEIRAKHDRYLTAPEYQTVGKFSKQFDDALAYVRTTDDLRNRLDAAQSAVDTFEDAFEPYEDHDRYLEARVERHLRDELSAARDAVEAVGEVLESASGPVPEPAHLRYLDLDSHIDDRELVLDEYESRFVDHEVETYPDVFTTEHGPLDDKQTLAVVRNEPHNLVDASAGTGKTLTLTRRIRYLYRTGTQLDDILAITFGGDAAEEMRTRVTDAIGGIDSERLNIMTIHSFARDIISRSTFDTIERGRLKDGTENFLDAVFEADAHRDTAPEWMREFDKFRSALGDSDGYIREMFKEARSFGRSPAELRERTDKADIEEHHAAHAAAALLEVYLAVGASRDHPIDHDHTIERATELVREFPGRYETRFEHVLVDEFQDVSERQLDFIQALLGPETHLFAVGDDWQSIYGFRGSKPAFFREFESRFEESSRTTLETNYRCPPSVVRASASVMLDSDEATTKQVDAHADDGDPPVLHRLSGPYDDRIGSYVADMVEDAVDDGLDYGDVMVLTRTNYGPNPTIESHFNARGIPFTGSADDGASVTFQTVHRSKGTEAPCVILAHAVDDRENGIPMEPRTNEGLRPAIDETLDHYEEERRLFYVAMTRTEETLNIVTRSDAISRYVYSFDQGVDVVDASVQSVEAVVQYVSPGHGDTPTKLGVDCGSYETTLVTWIHSLADEVERGETYRFESLQNYVSRRKGELKLTADSEIVRLD
;
A
#
# COMPACT_ATOMS: atom_id res chain seq x y z
N MET A 1 47.08 -15.55 35.96
CA MET A 1 48.38 -16.21 36.20
C MET A 1 48.19 -17.71 36.20
N SER A 2 48.99 -18.39 35.38
CA SER A 2 49.53 -19.74 35.52
C SER A 2 48.62 -20.96 35.78
N ASN A 3 48.88 -21.95 34.93
CA ASN A 3 49.03 -23.38 35.20
C ASN A 3 47.77 -24.25 35.18
N THR A 4 47.58 -24.92 34.03
CA THR A 4 47.39 -26.38 34.04
C THR A 4 47.84 -27.04 32.73
N HIS A 5 49.11 -26.90 32.38
CA HIS A 5 49.83 -27.86 31.52
C HIS A 5 49.99 -29.18 32.31
N ARG A 6 48.98 -30.07 32.28
CA ARG A 6 49.08 -31.51 32.65
C ARG A 6 47.81 -32.34 32.39
N ARG A 7 47.03 -32.02 31.33
CA ARG A 7 45.85 -32.81 30.92
C ARG A 7 45.84 -33.27 29.46
N LEU A 8 46.91 -33.04 28.69
CA LEU A 8 46.96 -33.35 27.25
C LEU A 8 47.64 -34.68 26.88
N GLU A 9 48.20 -35.43 27.83
CA GLU A 9 48.90 -36.70 27.53
C GLU A 9 48.09 -37.98 27.85
N TRP A 10 46.89 -37.88 28.45
CA TRP A 10 46.01 -39.05 28.67
C TRP A 10 44.84 -39.13 27.68
N SER A 11 44.53 -38.07 26.94
CA SER A 11 43.47 -38.04 25.92
C SER A 11 43.87 -38.74 24.62
N LEU A 12 45.16 -38.74 24.26
CA LEU A 12 45.61 -39.41 23.02
C LEU A 12 45.57 -40.94 23.10
N VAL A 13 45.82 -41.53 24.27
CA VAL A 13 45.80 -43.00 24.44
C VAL A 13 44.37 -43.54 24.57
N ALA A 14 43.44 -42.77 25.13
CA ALA A 14 42.03 -43.14 25.20
C ALA A 14 41.32 -43.07 23.83
N THR A 15 41.71 -42.12 22.97
CA THR A 15 41.10 -41.93 21.64
C THR A 15 41.51 -43.03 20.67
N VAL A 16 42.77 -43.51 20.74
CA VAL A 16 43.24 -44.63 19.91
C VAL A 16 42.65 -45.98 20.38
N GLY A 17 42.40 -46.13 21.69
CA GLY A 17 41.72 -47.32 22.24
C GLY A 17 40.25 -47.43 21.84
N LEU A 18 39.53 -46.29 21.82
CA LEU A 18 38.14 -46.22 21.36
C LEU A 18 38.00 -46.47 19.84
N TRP A 19 38.98 -46.04 19.04
CA TRP A 19 38.98 -46.25 17.60
C TRP A 19 39.16 -47.74 17.22
N TRP A 20 40.00 -48.48 17.96
CA TRP A 20 40.16 -49.93 17.75
C TRP A 20 38.96 -50.75 18.22
N ILE A 21 38.25 -50.31 19.26
CA ILE A 21 36.99 -50.93 19.69
C ILE A 21 35.88 -50.65 18.66
N LEU A 22 35.79 -49.43 18.11
CA LEU A 22 34.81 -49.10 17.07
C LEU A 22 35.03 -49.90 15.78
N VAL A 23 36.26 -49.94 15.27
CA VAL A 23 36.60 -50.68 14.04
C VAL A 23 36.45 -52.19 14.23
N GLY A 24 36.75 -52.71 15.43
CA GLY A 24 36.54 -54.12 15.78
C GLY A 24 35.08 -54.52 15.97
N THR A 25 34.19 -53.59 16.31
CA THR A 25 32.75 -53.87 16.51
C THR A 25 31.94 -53.77 15.21
N VAL A 26 32.42 -52.98 14.23
CA VAL A 26 31.80 -52.85 12.89
C VAL A 26 32.07 -54.07 11.99
N ALA A 27 33.10 -54.87 12.26
CA ALA A 27 33.44 -56.04 11.45
C ALA A 27 32.60 -57.31 11.73
N ASN A 28 31.56 -57.25 12.57
CA ASN A 28 30.85 -58.47 13.02
C ASN A 28 29.31 -58.40 13.09
N PHE A 29 28.66 -57.48 12.38
CA PHE A 29 27.20 -57.48 12.26
C PHE A 29 26.74 -57.23 10.82
N ASP A 30 26.44 -58.33 10.11
CA ASP A 30 25.59 -58.34 8.93
C ASP A 30 24.13 -58.16 9.38
N TYR A 31 23.66 -56.92 9.39
CA TYR A 31 22.27 -56.45 9.20
C TYR A 31 22.18 -55.05 9.83
N LEU A 32 21.72 -54.04 9.07
CA LEU A 32 20.86 -52.92 9.47
C LEU A 32 20.99 -51.77 8.46
N SER A 33 20.11 -51.77 7.47
CA SER A 33 19.80 -50.64 6.60
C SER A 33 18.82 -49.68 7.31
N SER A 34 19.33 -48.61 7.89
CA SER A 34 18.51 -47.43 8.23
C SER A 34 19.38 -46.17 8.32
N LEU A 35 19.00 -45.13 7.58
CA LEU A 35 19.67 -43.84 7.37
C LEU A 35 19.90 -42.96 8.64
N GLY A 36 19.50 -43.41 9.83
CA GLY A 36 19.58 -42.60 11.06
C GLY A 36 20.96 -42.46 11.70
N TRP A 37 21.94 -43.31 11.36
CA TRP A 37 23.27 -43.27 12.01
C TRP A 37 24.30 -42.37 11.32
N VAL A 38 24.14 -42.11 10.01
CA VAL A 38 25.07 -41.25 9.25
C VAL A 38 24.97 -39.78 9.69
N ALA A 39 23.76 -39.31 10.00
CA ALA A 39 23.54 -37.97 10.55
C ALA A 39 24.19 -37.78 11.93
N ASN A 40 24.19 -38.81 12.79
CA ASN A 40 24.82 -38.76 14.11
C ASN A 40 26.36 -38.81 14.04
N ILE A 41 26.93 -39.51 13.05
CA ILE A 41 28.38 -39.50 12.79
C ILE A 41 28.83 -38.14 12.23
N ALA A 42 28.04 -37.54 11.32
CA ALA A 42 28.31 -36.20 10.80
C ALA A 42 28.32 -35.12 11.91
N LEU A 43 27.38 -35.20 12.86
CA LEU A 43 27.33 -34.31 14.04
C LEU A 43 28.53 -34.48 14.99
N ILE A 44 29.07 -35.69 15.13
CA ILE A 44 30.27 -35.95 15.96
C ILE A 44 31.54 -35.43 15.26
N VAL A 45 31.65 -35.56 13.93
CA VAL A 45 32.80 -35.08 13.14
C VAL A 45 32.84 -33.55 13.04
N LEU A 46 31.69 -32.88 12.95
CA LEU A 46 31.60 -31.42 12.91
C LEU A 46 32.04 -30.74 14.22
N SER A 47 32.01 -31.44 15.36
CA SER A 47 32.46 -30.89 16.65
C SER A 47 33.95 -31.05 16.94
N THR A 48 34.71 -31.77 16.10
CA THR A 48 36.13 -32.12 16.36
C THR A 48 37.14 -31.57 15.33
N GLY A 49 36.71 -30.72 14.40
CA GLY A 49 37.60 -29.85 13.62
C GLY A 49 38.52 -30.54 12.61
N SER A 50 38.16 -31.72 12.11
CA SER A 50 38.95 -32.45 11.09
C SER A 50 38.12 -32.66 9.80
N ILE A 51 37.74 -31.56 9.14
CA ILE A 51 36.84 -31.58 7.97
C ILE A 51 37.58 -31.98 6.67
N ALA A 52 38.84 -31.57 6.51
CA ALA A 52 39.58 -31.76 5.25
C ALA A 52 39.91 -33.24 4.94
N GLY A 53 40.16 -34.06 5.96
CA GLY A 53 40.49 -35.48 5.76
C GLY A 53 39.27 -36.35 5.43
N PHE A 54 38.09 -36.01 5.98
CA PHE A 54 36.85 -36.72 5.71
C PHE A 54 36.29 -36.36 4.32
N ALA A 55 36.34 -35.06 3.94
CA ALA A 55 35.93 -34.60 2.61
C ALA A 55 36.80 -35.21 1.48
N TRP A 56 38.11 -35.37 1.73
CA TRP A 56 39.01 -36.02 0.76
C TRP A 56 38.74 -37.53 0.63
N TRP A 57 38.42 -38.22 1.73
CA TRP A 57 38.07 -39.66 1.70
C TRP A 57 36.70 -39.91 1.03
N VAL A 58 35.70 -39.05 1.25
CA VAL A 58 34.37 -39.16 0.61
C VAL A 58 34.46 -38.88 -0.90
N ALA A 59 35.25 -37.89 -1.32
CA ALA A 59 35.43 -37.55 -2.74
C ALA A 59 36.20 -38.61 -3.54
N GLU A 60 36.96 -39.50 -2.89
CA GLU A 60 37.75 -40.55 -3.56
C GLU A 60 37.00 -41.89 -3.69
N GLU A 61 35.95 -42.14 -2.88
CA GLU A 61 35.25 -43.45 -2.82
C GLU A 61 33.80 -43.43 -3.38
N ASP A 62 33.03 -42.32 -3.33
CA ASP A 62 31.63 -42.31 -3.83
C ASP A 62 31.10 -40.90 -4.21
N GLU A 63 30.80 -40.68 -5.50
CA GLU A 63 30.30 -39.40 -6.05
C GLU A 63 28.92 -38.99 -5.49
N THR A 64 28.06 -39.95 -5.10
CA THR A 64 26.70 -39.65 -4.62
C THR A 64 26.68 -39.14 -3.17
N LEU A 65 27.67 -39.56 -2.37
CA LEU A 65 27.87 -39.03 -1.01
C LEU A 65 28.46 -37.62 -1.02
N TRP A 66 29.22 -37.27 -2.06
CA TRP A 66 29.75 -35.92 -2.27
C TRP A 66 28.64 -34.92 -2.54
N ASP A 67 27.75 -35.23 -3.49
CA ASP A 67 26.61 -34.36 -3.84
C ASP A 67 25.66 -34.16 -2.64
N ALA A 68 25.34 -35.24 -1.93
CA ALA A 68 24.51 -35.18 -0.72
C ALA A 68 25.16 -34.40 0.45
N PHE A 69 26.49 -34.41 0.55
CA PHE A 69 27.25 -33.62 1.53
C PHE A 69 27.25 -32.13 1.17
N THR A 70 27.45 -31.79 -0.11
CA THR A 70 27.41 -30.40 -0.58
C THR A 70 26.03 -29.78 -0.54
N ASP A 71 24.97 -30.55 -0.82
CA ASP A 71 23.60 -30.03 -0.79
C ASP A 71 23.10 -29.83 0.65
N ASN A 72 23.45 -30.72 1.58
CA ASN A 72 23.18 -30.48 3.01
C ASN A 72 23.98 -29.28 3.57
N ALA A 73 25.23 -29.08 3.12
CA ALA A 73 26.03 -27.91 3.53
C ALA A 73 25.45 -26.59 2.98
N ARG A 74 24.91 -26.59 1.76
CA ARG A 74 24.20 -25.45 1.15
C ARG A 74 22.88 -25.14 1.85
N GLN A 75 22.07 -26.16 2.18
CA GLN A 75 20.82 -25.98 2.91
C GLN A 75 21.03 -25.46 4.34
N LEU A 76 22.19 -25.71 4.95
CA LEU A 76 22.57 -25.19 6.27
C LEU A 76 23.34 -23.85 6.23
N GLY A 77 23.49 -23.22 5.05
CA GLY A 77 24.13 -21.91 4.89
C GLY A 77 25.65 -21.90 5.10
N VAL A 78 26.32 -23.05 5.02
CA VAL A 78 27.77 -23.19 5.20
C VAL A 78 28.47 -23.15 3.83
N HIS A 79 29.21 -22.07 3.55
CA HIS A 79 29.98 -21.94 2.30
C HIS A 79 31.34 -22.67 2.38
N ILE A 80 31.46 -23.78 1.66
CA ILE A 80 32.73 -24.52 1.48
C ILE A 80 33.34 -24.09 0.13
N GLY A 81 34.42 -23.32 0.16
CA GLY A 81 35.17 -22.94 -1.04
C GLY A 81 36.18 -24.01 -1.43
N LEU A 82 35.78 -24.99 -2.25
CA LEU A 82 36.67 -25.95 -2.90
C LEU A 82 36.24 -26.17 -4.36
N VAL A 83 37.24 -26.24 -5.25
CA VAL A 83 37.12 -26.24 -6.72
C VAL A 83 36.41 -27.52 -7.21
N ASP A 84 35.43 -27.36 -8.09
CA ASP A 84 34.76 -28.48 -8.79
C ASP A 84 35.80 -29.21 -9.67
N PRO A 85 36.02 -30.53 -9.47
CA PRO A 85 37.03 -31.29 -10.20
C PRO A 85 36.79 -31.40 -11.71
N ARG A 86 35.63 -30.95 -12.21
CA ARG A 86 35.25 -30.98 -13.64
C ARG A 86 35.69 -29.75 -14.43
N VAL A 87 36.12 -28.67 -13.76
CA VAL A 87 36.53 -27.40 -14.40
C VAL A 87 37.97 -27.49 -14.87
N VAL A 88 38.21 -27.29 -16.16
CA VAL A 88 39.56 -27.39 -16.75
C VAL A 88 40.25 -26.03 -16.82
N VAL A 89 39.51 -24.96 -17.17
CA VAL A 89 39.99 -23.57 -17.23
C VAL A 89 38.85 -22.62 -16.88
N GLU A 90 39.15 -21.59 -16.09
CA GLU A 90 38.24 -20.50 -15.75
C GLU A 90 38.85 -19.16 -16.22
N GLY A 91 38.07 -18.33 -16.90
CA GLY A 91 38.49 -17.01 -17.39
C GLY A 91 37.41 -15.96 -17.19
N ALA A 92 37.81 -14.74 -16.81
CA ALA A 92 36.90 -13.62 -16.58
C ALA A 92 37.29 -12.40 -17.44
N ILE A 93 36.29 -11.74 -18.02
CA ILE A 93 36.44 -10.51 -18.81
C ILE A 93 35.36 -9.51 -18.36
N GLU A 94 35.76 -8.26 -18.10
CA GLU A 94 34.88 -7.17 -17.73
C GLU A 94 34.63 -6.27 -18.97
N GLN A 95 33.38 -6.07 -19.33
CA GLN A 95 32.98 -5.19 -20.44
C GLN A 95 31.67 -4.49 -20.10
N ASP A 96 31.65 -3.15 -20.20
CA ASP A 96 30.49 -2.29 -19.90
C ASP A 96 29.85 -2.52 -18.50
N GLY A 97 30.69 -2.78 -17.49
CA GLY A 97 30.28 -2.93 -16.09
C GLY A 97 29.71 -4.30 -15.71
N VAL A 98 29.69 -5.26 -16.66
CA VAL A 98 29.27 -6.65 -16.41
C VAL A 98 30.50 -7.56 -16.46
N LEU A 99 30.66 -8.38 -15.42
CA LEU A 99 31.71 -9.39 -15.33
C LEU A 99 31.22 -10.69 -15.96
N TRP A 100 31.87 -11.11 -17.04
CA TRP A 100 31.58 -12.35 -17.75
C TRP A 100 32.52 -13.45 -17.26
N VAL A 101 31.97 -14.56 -16.76
CA VAL A 101 32.75 -15.73 -16.32
C VAL A 101 32.46 -16.88 -17.26
N CYS A 102 33.51 -17.38 -17.90
CA CYS A 102 33.43 -18.52 -18.82
C CYS A 102 34.11 -19.73 -18.18
N GLN A 103 33.37 -20.81 -18.04
CA GLN A 103 33.88 -22.09 -17.53
C GLN A 103 33.91 -23.12 -18.66
N TYR A 104 35.05 -23.80 -18.80
CA TYR A 104 35.23 -24.87 -19.78
C TYR A 104 35.33 -26.22 -19.10
N PHE A 105 34.51 -27.15 -19.56
CA PHE A 105 34.40 -28.51 -19.01
C PHE A 105 35.19 -29.51 -19.86
N GLN A 106 35.53 -30.66 -19.26
CA GLN A 106 36.32 -31.72 -19.92
C GLN A 106 35.68 -32.31 -21.18
N ASP A 107 34.36 -32.12 -21.37
CA ASP A 107 33.62 -32.59 -22.55
C ASP A 107 33.64 -31.58 -23.72
N GLY A 108 34.30 -30.43 -23.55
CA GLY A 108 34.41 -29.38 -24.56
C GLY A 108 33.24 -28.41 -24.60
N SER A 109 32.29 -28.50 -23.66
CA SER A 109 31.28 -27.47 -23.47
C SER A 109 31.86 -26.22 -22.79
N ALA A 110 31.30 -25.07 -23.15
CA ALA A 110 31.61 -23.78 -22.54
C ALA A 110 30.31 -23.19 -22.00
N ASP A 111 30.30 -22.87 -20.71
CA ASP A 111 29.16 -22.23 -20.08
C ASP A 111 29.49 -20.77 -19.77
N PHE A 112 28.60 -19.87 -20.19
CA PHE A 112 28.75 -18.44 -20.04
C PHE A 112 27.72 -17.95 -19.03
N SER A 113 28.18 -17.69 -17.81
CA SER A 113 27.34 -17.04 -16.82
C SER A 113 27.68 -15.55 -16.76
N HIS A 114 26.63 -14.72 -16.82
CA HIS A 114 26.71 -13.31 -16.44
C HIS A 114 26.04 -13.17 -15.07
N ARG A 115 26.54 -12.26 -14.23
CA ARG A 115 25.81 -11.88 -13.01
C ARG A 115 24.99 -10.63 -13.29
N ALA A 116 23.67 -10.77 -13.26
CA ALA A 116 22.73 -9.64 -13.37
C ALA A 116 22.73 -8.77 -12.11
N CYS A 117 22.39 -7.48 -12.27
CA CYS A 117 22.12 -6.57 -11.16
C CYS A 117 20.84 -7.03 -10.43
N PRO A 118 20.86 -7.26 -9.11
CA PRO A 118 19.71 -7.82 -8.38
C PRO A 118 18.42 -6.97 -8.35
N SER A 119 18.43 -5.73 -8.85
CA SER A 119 17.34 -4.77 -8.61
C SER A 119 16.47 -4.41 -9.82
N CYS A 120 16.75 -4.90 -11.04
CA CYS A 120 16.01 -4.43 -12.22
C CYS A 120 15.44 -5.51 -13.16
N ARG A 121 15.27 -6.77 -12.72
CA ARG A 121 14.56 -7.90 -13.40
C ARG A 121 14.01 -7.57 -14.81
N LEU A 122 14.89 -7.46 -15.80
CA LEU A 122 14.52 -7.42 -17.21
C LEU A 122 15.00 -8.72 -17.82
N GLU A 123 14.04 -9.58 -18.18
CA GLU A 123 14.30 -10.81 -18.93
C GLU A 123 14.71 -10.51 -20.37
N LEU A 124 15.76 -11.18 -20.85
CA LEU A 124 15.99 -11.35 -22.28
C LEU A 124 16.46 -12.79 -22.55
N VAL A 125 15.48 -13.60 -23.00
CA VAL A 125 15.54 -14.78 -23.89
C VAL A 125 16.85 -15.61 -23.87
N GLU A 126 16.78 -16.79 -23.25
CA GLU A 126 17.72 -17.89 -23.52
C GLU A 126 17.70 -18.27 -25.01
N ARG A 127 18.87 -18.26 -25.67
CA ARG A 127 19.03 -18.93 -26.97
C ARG A 127 20.31 -19.77 -26.98
N HIS A 128 20.13 -21.08 -27.07
CA HIS A 128 21.18 -22.00 -27.51
C HIS A 128 21.58 -21.66 -28.95
N ALA A 129 22.82 -21.22 -29.16
CA ALA A 129 23.41 -21.06 -30.49
C ALA A 129 24.50 -22.11 -30.70
N THR A 130 24.58 -22.67 -31.91
CA THR A 130 25.67 -23.58 -32.27
C THR A 130 26.89 -22.79 -32.76
N ALA A 131 28.10 -23.34 -32.57
CA ALA A 131 29.37 -22.65 -32.87
C ALA A 131 29.54 -22.15 -34.32
N SER A 132 28.74 -22.63 -35.29
CA SER A 132 28.79 -22.12 -36.68
C SER A 132 27.90 -20.90 -36.94
N GLU A 133 26.93 -20.58 -36.08
CA GLU A 133 26.03 -19.44 -36.25
C GLU A 133 26.63 -18.11 -35.76
N VAL A 134 27.64 -18.21 -34.88
CA VAL A 134 28.37 -17.05 -34.32
C VAL A 134 29.38 -16.47 -35.32
N ASP A 135 29.95 -17.31 -36.19
CA ASP A 135 31.04 -16.89 -37.09
C ASP A 135 30.55 -16.06 -38.30
N GLN A 136 29.25 -16.13 -38.65
CA GLN A 136 28.68 -15.35 -39.76
C GLN A 136 28.09 -13.99 -39.34
N ARG A 137 27.95 -13.71 -38.04
CA ARG A 137 27.41 -12.41 -37.55
C ARG A 137 28.47 -11.47 -36.99
N LEU A 138 29.70 -11.93 -36.77
CA LEU A 138 30.81 -11.10 -36.26
C LEU A 138 31.56 -10.31 -37.34
N VAL A 139 31.13 -10.38 -38.61
CA VAL A 139 31.73 -9.59 -39.70
C VAL A 139 30.64 -8.94 -40.54
N THR A 140 30.00 -7.88 -40.03
CA THR A 140 29.69 -6.62 -40.76
C THR A 140 28.83 -5.67 -39.92
N ASP A 141 29.15 -4.38 -40.06
CA ASP A 141 28.48 -3.15 -39.61
C ASP A 141 28.39 -2.92 -38.09
N GLY A 142 29.08 -1.93 -37.49
CA GLY A 142 29.51 -0.65 -38.04
C GLY A 142 28.50 0.45 -37.70
N GLY A 143 28.48 0.85 -36.42
CA GLY A 143 28.04 2.17 -35.98
C GLY A 143 26.54 2.49 -36.00
N THR A 144 25.88 2.33 -34.86
CA THR A 144 24.85 3.29 -34.40
C THR A 144 24.66 3.18 -32.89
N THR A 145 24.81 4.31 -32.21
CA THR A 145 24.48 4.53 -30.79
C THR A 145 22.97 4.53 -30.59
N VAL A 146 22.47 3.76 -29.61
CA VAL A 146 21.15 3.95 -29.00
C VAL A 146 21.42 4.28 -27.53
N ASP A 147 20.97 5.45 -27.11
CA ASP A 147 21.12 5.97 -25.75
C ASP A 147 20.39 5.09 -24.73
N ALA A 148 21.11 4.68 -23.67
CA ALA A 148 20.55 3.96 -22.53
C ALA A 148 20.31 4.93 -21.36
N LEU A 149 19.06 4.96 -20.89
CA LEU A 149 18.63 5.59 -19.63
C LEU A 149 19.33 4.92 -18.44
N SER A 150 19.88 5.74 -17.55
CA SER A 150 20.54 5.35 -16.31
C SER A 150 19.56 4.96 -15.20
N CYS A 151 19.78 3.81 -14.54
CA CYS A 151 19.13 3.44 -13.27
C CYS A 151 19.81 4.15 -12.08
N PRO A 152 19.10 4.81 -11.15
CA PRO A 152 19.71 5.69 -10.14
C PRO A 152 20.28 5.00 -8.88
N HIS A 153 20.33 3.66 -8.78
CA HIS A 153 20.40 2.99 -7.46
C HIS A 153 21.71 2.27 -7.07
N CYS A 154 22.79 2.34 -7.85
CA CYS A 154 24.01 1.57 -7.55
C CYS A 154 25.26 2.45 -7.42
N ALA A 155 25.46 3.01 -6.22
CA ALA A 155 26.75 3.53 -5.77
C ALA A 155 27.44 2.49 -4.86
N PHE A 156 28.41 1.72 -5.38
CA PHE A 156 29.42 1.09 -4.52
C PHE A 156 30.80 1.02 -5.19
N VAL A 157 31.80 1.46 -4.43
CA VAL A 157 33.20 1.65 -4.79
C VAL A 157 34.01 0.39 -4.46
N VAL A 158 34.76 -0.15 -5.44
CA VAL A 158 35.75 -1.21 -5.24
C VAL A 158 37.11 -0.62 -4.87
N ARG A 159 37.69 -1.03 -3.73
CA ARG A 159 39.14 -0.89 -3.45
C ARG A 159 39.84 -2.17 -3.87
N GLY A 160 40.69 -2.07 -4.88
CA GLY A 160 41.36 -3.21 -5.51
C GLY A 160 42.58 -3.77 -4.78
N GLN A 161 42.94 -4.98 -5.20
CA GLN A 161 44.33 -5.44 -5.28
C GLN A 161 44.58 -6.09 -6.64
N LYS A 162 45.66 -5.65 -7.29
CA LYS A 162 46.20 -6.13 -8.56
C LYS A 162 46.72 -7.57 -8.44
N HIS A 163 46.54 -8.38 -9.49
CA HIS A 163 47.55 -9.39 -9.86
C HIS A 163 47.74 -9.54 -11.38
N ASP A 164 48.97 -9.22 -11.76
CA ASP A 164 49.83 -9.56 -12.91
C ASP A 164 49.29 -10.23 -14.20
N SER A 165 49.58 -9.55 -15.32
CA SER A 165 49.26 -9.92 -16.70
C SER A 165 50.33 -10.81 -17.38
N GLN A 166 51.03 -11.68 -16.65
CA GLN A 166 52.07 -12.57 -17.24
C GLN A 166 51.59 -14.01 -17.51
N GLY A 167 50.41 -14.42 -17.02
CA GLY A 167 49.88 -15.78 -17.24
C GLY A 167 49.21 -16.00 -18.60
N ALA A 168 48.58 -14.97 -19.16
CA ALA A 168 47.77 -15.08 -20.37
C ALA A 168 48.60 -15.37 -21.64
N ASP A 169 49.78 -14.74 -21.77
CA ASP A 169 50.65 -14.93 -22.94
C ASP A 169 51.32 -16.31 -22.98
N ALA A 170 51.58 -16.91 -21.81
CA ALA A 170 52.16 -18.26 -21.72
C ALA A 170 51.13 -19.36 -22.09
N ALA A 171 49.84 -19.14 -21.78
CA ALA A 171 48.75 -20.06 -22.13
C ALA A 171 48.44 -20.01 -23.63
N LEU A 172 48.40 -18.82 -24.23
CA LEU A 172 48.17 -18.63 -25.67
C LEU A 172 49.28 -19.20 -26.56
N SER A 173 50.54 -19.18 -26.10
CA SER A 173 51.66 -19.81 -26.82
C SER A 173 51.57 -21.34 -26.83
N LYS A 174 51.22 -21.96 -25.68
CA LYS A 174 51.03 -23.43 -25.58
C LYS A 174 49.78 -23.93 -26.31
N PHE A 175 48.75 -23.10 -26.42
CA PHE A 175 47.54 -23.39 -27.19
C PHE A 175 47.81 -23.42 -28.70
N ARG A 176 48.62 -22.47 -29.20
CA ARG A 176 49.05 -22.44 -30.61
C ARG A 176 50.00 -23.59 -30.98
N GLU A 177 50.84 -24.04 -30.04
CA GLU A 177 51.69 -25.24 -30.24
C GLU A 177 50.87 -26.54 -30.33
N HIS A 178 49.82 -26.70 -29.51
CA HIS A 178 48.93 -27.87 -29.53
C HIS A 178 48.01 -27.93 -30.77
N MET A 179 47.49 -26.78 -31.22
CA MET A 179 46.67 -26.71 -32.43
C MET A 179 47.47 -27.01 -33.69
N ASN A 180 48.73 -26.53 -33.77
CA ASN A 180 49.63 -26.85 -34.87
C ASN A 180 50.04 -28.32 -34.92
N SER A 181 50.11 -29.00 -33.76
CA SER A 181 50.32 -30.45 -33.75
C SER A 181 49.08 -31.17 -34.26
N PHE A 182 47.88 -30.83 -33.79
CA PHE A 182 46.64 -31.49 -34.23
C PHE A 182 46.42 -31.45 -35.76
N ASP A 183 46.68 -30.31 -36.41
CA ASP A 183 46.59 -30.19 -37.87
C ASP A 183 47.70 -30.96 -38.62
N GLN A 184 48.88 -31.09 -38.03
CA GLN A 184 49.97 -31.90 -38.59
C GLN A 184 49.64 -33.40 -38.52
N TRP A 185 49.02 -33.84 -37.43
CA TRP A 185 48.53 -35.20 -37.21
C TRP A 185 47.33 -35.54 -38.11
N ARG A 186 46.40 -34.59 -38.30
CA ARG A 186 45.27 -34.74 -39.22
C ARG A 186 45.76 -34.88 -40.66
N ARG A 187 46.82 -34.16 -41.05
CA ARG A 187 47.44 -34.25 -42.38
C ARG A 187 48.15 -35.60 -42.61
N MET A 188 48.89 -36.12 -41.61
CA MET A 188 49.51 -37.44 -41.67
C MET A 188 48.48 -38.60 -41.71
N ALA A 189 47.40 -38.48 -40.93
CA ALA A 189 46.30 -39.46 -40.95
C ALA A 189 45.57 -39.47 -42.31
N ARG A 190 45.38 -38.29 -42.93
CA ARG A 190 44.79 -38.14 -44.27
C ARG A 190 45.66 -38.76 -45.37
N GLU A 191 46.99 -38.62 -45.27
CA GLU A 191 47.96 -39.26 -46.19
C GLU A 191 48.02 -40.78 -46.04
N SER A 192 47.83 -41.31 -44.82
CA SER A 192 47.82 -42.75 -44.55
C SER A 192 46.48 -43.43 -44.91
N LEU A 193 45.36 -42.73 -44.71
CA LEU A 193 43.99 -43.27 -44.91
C LEU A 193 43.40 -42.93 -46.28
N GLY A 194 43.95 -41.95 -47.00
CA GLY A 194 43.49 -41.52 -48.34
C GLY A 194 42.19 -40.71 -48.35
N THR A 195 41.58 -40.46 -47.19
CA THR A 195 40.34 -39.68 -47.00
C THR A 195 40.40 -38.83 -45.73
N ASP A 196 39.49 -37.87 -45.58
CA ASP A 196 39.42 -36.99 -44.40
C ASP A 196 39.10 -37.79 -43.12
N PRO A 197 39.98 -37.81 -42.10
CA PRO A 197 39.79 -38.67 -40.94
C PRO A 197 38.78 -38.07 -39.95
N THR A 198 37.90 -38.93 -39.42
CA THR A 198 37.01 -38.58 -38.31
C THR A 198 37.80 -38.53 -36.99
N PRO A 199 37.30 -37.86 -35.92
CA PRO A 199 37.99 -37.82 -34.62
C PRO A 199 38.34 -39.20 -34.05
N SER A 200 37.52 -40.22 -34.34
CA SER A 200 37.80 -41.61 -33.96
C SER A 200 38.97 -42.23 -34.75
N ASP A 201 39.12 -41.88 -36.03
CA ASP A 201 40.21 -42.38 -36.88
C ASP A 201 41.56 -41.76 -36.48
N VAL A 202 41.55 -40.50 -36.02
CA VAL A 202 42.74 -39.80 -35.49
C VAL A 202 43.18 -40.43 -34.16
N TRP A 203 42.23 -40.79 -33.30
CA TRP A 203 42.51 -41.44 -32.02
C TRP A 203 43.05 -42.86 -32.18
N ASP A 204 42.48 -43.64 -33.10
CA ASP A 204 42.94 -45.00 -33.39
C ASP A 204 44.36 -45.01 -33.98
N GLU A 205 44.78 -43.95 -34.69
CA GLU A 205 46.12 -43.84 -35.25
C GLU A 205 47.16 -43.22 -34.30
N TYR A 206 46.71 -42.38 -33.36
CA TYR A 206 47.51 -41.92 -32.21
C TYR A 206 47.91 -43.10 -31.31
N VAL A 207 46.96 -44.00 -31.01
CA VAL A 207 47.19 -45.21 -30.19
C VAL A 207 48.16 -46.20 -30.84
N LYS A 208 48.32 -46.20 -32.18
CA LYS A 208 49.33 -47.04 -32.85
C LYS A 208 50.76 -46.50 -32.73
N ILE A 209 50.94 -45.21 -32.44
CA ILE A 209 52.23 -44.53 -32.52
C ILE A 209 52.84 -44.25 -31.13
N THR A 210 52.03 -44.05 -30.09
CA THR A 210 52.50 -43.80 -28.73
C THR A 210 52.41 -45.07 -27.87
N ASP A 211 53.51 -45.80 -27.78
CA ASP A 211 53.67 -47.05 -27.03
C ASP A 211 53.69 -46.81 -25.49
N ASP A 212 52.59 -46.32 -24.93
CA ASP A 212 52.42 -45.99 -23.49
C ASP A 212 51.48 -46.99 -22.78
N ASP A 213 52.06 -47.84 -21.93
CA ASP A 213 51.38 -48.94 -21.24
C ASP A 213 50.40 -48.49 -20.13
N SER A 214 50.38 -47.20 -19.76
CA SER A 214 49.50 -46.68 -18.69
C SER A 214 48.04 -46.46 -19.13
N VAL A 215 47.79 -46.38 -20.44
CA VAL A 215 46.43 -46.21 -21.01
C VAL A 215 45.73 -47.56 -21.26
N ARG A 216 46.46 -48.69 -21.32
CA ARG A 216 45.88 -50.03 -21.53
C ARG A 216 45.12 -50.60 -20.33
N ALA A 217 45.33 -50.06 -19.12
CA ALA A 217 44.77 -50.64 -17.89
C ALA A 217 43.38 -50.09 -17.51
N ARG A 218 42.93 -48.96 -18.08
CA ARG A 218 41.66 -48.31 -17.69
C ARG A 218 40.54 -48.36 -18.74
N THR A 219 40.75 -49.00 -19.90
CA THR A 219 39.75 -49.13 -20.98
C THR A 219 39.26 -50.56 -21.23
N THR A 220 39.33 -51.47 -20.23
CA THR A 220 38.79 -52.84 -20.37
C THR A 220 37.55 -53.15 -19.53
N GLY A 221 36.92 -52.14 -18.92
CA GLY A 221 35.59 -52.25 -18.32
C GLY A 221 34.56 -51.45 -19.12
N VAL A 222 33.70 -52.14 -19.87
CA VAL A 222 32.47 -51.57 -20.49
C VAL A 222 32.67 -50.65 -21.72
N ARG A 223 33.25 -51.18 -22.80
CA ARG A 223 32.65 -51.04 -24.14
C ARG A 223 32.98 -52.28 -24.96
N GLY A 224 31.93 -52.96 -25.38
CA GLY A 224 32.01 -54.19 -26.13
C GLY A 224 32.69 -53.97 -27.48
N ASP A 225 33.84 -54.61 -27.61
CA ASP A 225 34.24 -55.39 -28.78
C ASP A 225 33.07 -56.33 -29.19
N THR A 226 32.04 -55.75 -29.82
CA THR A 226 30.84 -56.43 -30.32
C THR A 226 30.89 -56.65 -31.83
N LYS A 227 32.02 -56.39 -32.48
CA LYS A 227 32.19 -56.70 -33.91
C LYS A 227 33.13 -57.86 -34.23
N ARG A 228 33.74 -58.56 -33.25
CA ARG A 228 34.44 -59.82 -33.54
C ARG A 228 34.58 -60.83 -32.38
N ARG A 229 33.68 -60.80 -31.40
CA ARG A 229 33.55 -61.89 -30.40
C ARG A 229 32.26 -62.65 -30.65
N GLY A 230 32.40 -63.96 -30.83
CA GLY A 230 31.25 -64.87 -30.98
C GLY A 230 30.26 -64.67 -29.83
N ILE A 231 28.99 -64.70 -30.20
CA ILE A 231 27.76 -64.39 -29.45
C ILE A 231 27.54 -65.23 -28.16
N ASP A 232 28.56 -65.92 -27.62
CA ASP A 232 28.36 -67.03 -26.69
C ASP A 232 29.43 -67.23 -25.59
N THR A 233 30.22 -66.20 -25.24
CA THR A 233 31.35 -66.36 -24.29
C THR A 233 31.17 -65.64 -22.95
N TYR A 234 31.27 -66.43 -21.87
CA TYR A 234 31.10 -66.07 -20.44
C TYR A 234 32.32 -65.33 -19.84
N PRO A 235 32.15 -64.48 -18.81
CA PRO A 235 33.24 -63.74 -18.16
C PRO A 235 34.39 -64.63 -17.66
N ARG A 236 34.06 -65.74 -16.97
CA ARG A 236 35.07 -66.72 -16.52
C ARG A 236 35.73 -67.48 -17.66
N PHE A 237 35.08 -67.60 -18.82
CA PHE A 237 35.65 -68.31 -19.97
C PHE A 237 36.74 -67.47 -20.65
N SER A 238 36.54 -66.15 -20.72
CA SER A 238 37.58 -65.20 -21.12
C SER A 238 38.74 -65.15 -20.12
N GLU A 239 38.48 -65.07 -18.81
CA GLU A 239 39.53 -65.10 -17.79
C GLU A 239 40.30 -66.44 -17.78
N LEU A 240 39.62 -67.58 -17.90
CA LEU A 240 40.27 -68.90 -17.99
C LEU A 240 41.16 -69.00 -19.24
N LYS A 241 40.73 -68.41 -20.36
CA LYS A 241 41.51 -68.38 -21.59
C LYS A 241 42.70 -67.40 -21.48
N GLN A 242 42.53 -66.28 -20.79
CA GLN A 242 43.58 -65.28 -20.57
C GLN A 242 44.61 -65.75 -19.54
N ASN A 243 44.18 -66.34 -18.42
CA ASN A 243 45.04 -67.00 -17.43
C ASN A 243 45.81 -68.17 -18.04
N ARG A 244 45.17 -68.96 -18.91
CA ARG A 244 45.86 -70.00 -19.69
C ARG A 244 46.95 -69.38 -20.58
N ASN A 245 46.64 -68.32 -21.34
CA ASN A 245 47.63 -67.65 -22.19
C ASN A 245 48.80 -67.02 -21.39
N THR A 246 48.52 -66.46 -20.20
CA THR A 246 49.55 -65.92 -19.29
C THR A 246 50.43 -67.03 -18.71
N LEU A 247 49.84 -68.17 -18.35
CA LEU A 247 50.56 -69.34 -17.85
C LEU A 247 51.36 -70.03 -18.96
N GLU A 248 50.85 -70.09 -20.19
CA GLU A 248 51.58 -70.58 -21.38
C GLU A 248 52.86 -69.76 -21.64
N ARG A 249 52.83 -68.42 -21.46
CA ARG A 249 54.04 -67.57 -21.55
C ARG A 249 55.08 -67.88 -20.47
N ILE A 250 54.65 -68.25 -19.26
CA ILE A 250 55.55 -68.68 -18.17
C ILE A 250 56.15 -70.06 -18.50
N VAL A 251 55.34 -70.94 -19.11
CA VAL A 251 55.75 -72.28 -19.55
C VAL A 251 56.82 -72.24 -20.63
N ASP A 252 56.78 -71.26 -21.54
CA ASP A 252 57.81 -71.05 -22.57
C ASP A 252 59.22 -70.80 -22.00
N HIS A 253 59.32 -70.35 -20.75
CA HIS A 253 60.59 -70.03 -20.08
C HIS A 253 61.10 -71.14 -19.14
N LEU A 254 60.35 -72.25 -19.00
CA LEU A 254 60.75 -73.41 -18.19
C LEU A 254 61.61 -74.40 -18.98
N PRO A 255 62.55 -75.14 -18.33
CA PRO A 255 63.29 -76.22 -18.97
C PRO A 255 62.36 -77.30 -19.54
N LYS A 256 62.65 -77.82 -20.75
CA LYS A 256 61.79 -78.73 -21.54
C LYS A 256 61.02 -79.83 -20.78
N PRO A 257 61.60 -80.55 -19.78
CA PRO A 257 60.85 -81.56 -19.03
C PRO A 257 59.74 -80.98 -18.13
N LEU A 258 59.94 -79.77 -17.59
CA LEU A 258 58.98 -79.06 -16.75
C LEU A 258 57.91 -78.36 -17.60
N ALA A 259 58.25 -77.87 -18.79
CA ALA A 259 57.31 -77.23 -19.71
C ALA A 259 56.19 -78.22 -20.17
N LEU A 260 56.55 -79.43 -20.59
CA LEU A 260 55.60 -80.46 -21.03
C LEU A 260 54.66 -80.96 -19.91
N ALA A 261 55.15 -80.99 -18.67
CA ALA A 261 54.34 -81.32 -17.50
C ALA A 261 53.39 -80.17 -17.15
N ALA A 262 53.86 -78.92 -17.24
CA ALA A 262 53.05 -77.74 -17.01
C ALA A 262 51.96 -77.56 -18.08
N GLU A 263 52.22 -77.77 -19.37
CA GLU A 263 51.21 -77.72 -20.44
C GLU A 263 50.06 -78.71 -20.20
N ARG A 264 50.37 -79.96 -19.84
CA ARG A 264 49.35 -80.99 -19.56
C ARG A 264 48.54 -80.69 -18.30
N ILE A 265 49.17 -80.14 -17.26
CA ILE A 265 48.49 -79.72 -16.03
C ILE A 265 47.58 -78.53 -16.31
N LEU A 266 48.05 -77.53 -17.07
CA LEU A 266 47.27 -76.36 -17.47
C LEU A 266 46.11 -76.71 -18.40
N GLU A 267 46.29 -77.63 -19.33
CA GLU A 267 45.23 -78.10 -20.23
C GLU A 267 44.16 -78.90 -19.48
N PHE A 268 44.56 -79.75 -18.52
CA PHE A 268 43.63 -80.48 -17.66
C PHE A 268 42.87 -79.52 -16.71
N ASP A 269 43.57 -78.61 -16.03
CA ASP A 269 42.97 -77.58 -15.16
C ASP A 269 42.02 -76.65 -15.95
N TYR A 270 42.38 -76.26 -17.17
CA TYR A 270 41.52 -75.51 -18.07
C TYR A 270 40.25 -76.29 -18.47
N LEU A 271 40.38 -77.56 -18.86
CA LEU A 271 39.24 -78.40 -19.26
C LEU A 271 38.33 -78.74 -18.07
N GLU A 272 38.89 -78.97 -16.89
CA GLU A 272 38.16 -79.25 -15.66
C GLU A 272 37.43 -77.99 -15.15
N LYS A 273 38.10 -76.83 -15.12
CA LYS A 273 37.46 -75.53 -14.82
C LYS A 273 36.40 -75.17 -15.87
N LYS A 274 36.62 -75.46 -17.15
CA LYS A 274 35.64 -75.28 -18.22
C LYS A 274 34.40 -76.18 -18.04
N ALA A 275 34.59 -77.45 -17.69
CA ALA A 275 33.49 -78.37 -17.40
C ALA A 275 32.75 -77.98 -16.10
N SER A 276 33.46 -77.46 -15.10
CA SER A 276 32.90 -76.92 -13.85
C SER A 276 32.03 -75.68 -14.11
N VAL A 277 32.54 -74.70 -14.88
CA VAL A 277 31.77 -73.50 -15.28
C VAL A 277 30.54 -73.87 -16.11
N LYS A 278 30.64 -74.83 -17.03
CA LYS A 278 29.50 -75.32 -17.82
C LYS A 278 28.43 -75.99 -16.95
N ARG A 279 28.82 -76.88 -16.03
CA ARG A 279 27.89 -77.50 -15.07
C ARG A 279 27.18 -76.47 -14.20
N LYS A 280 27.92 -75.51 -13.64
CA LYS A 280 27.34 -74.44 -12.81
C LYS A 280 26.37 -73.56 -13.62
N ARG A 281 26.63 -73.32 -14.90
CA ARG A 281 25.69 -72.62 -15.79
C ARG A 281 24.43 -73.44 -16.05
N ASP A 282 24.57 -74.71 -16.37
CA ASP A 282 23.41 -75.57 -16.65
C ASP A 282 22.50 -75.66 -15.40
N GLU A 283 23.10 -75.69 -14.20
CA GLU A 283 22.39 -75.52 -12.92
C GLU A 283 21.66 -74.16 -12.84
N VAL A 284 22.38 -73.04 -13.02
CA VAL A 284 21.79 -71.68 -12.96
C VAL A 284 20.67 -71.49 -14.00
N ARG A 285 20.80 -72.06 -15.22
CA ARG A 285 19.76 -71.97 -16.26
C ARG A 285 18.52 -72.79 -15.94
N THR A 286 18.65 -73.89 -15.19
CA THR A 286 17.51 -74.70 -14.75
C THR A 286 16.61 -73.92 -13.81
N GLU A 287 17.17 -72.95 -13.08
CA GLU A 287 16.46 -72.01 -12.20
C GLU A 287 16.02 -70.73 -12.93
N PHE A 288 16.92 -70.12 -13.72
CA PHE A 288 16.69 -68.83 -14.39
C PHE A 288 15.67 -68.86 -15.53
N VAL A 289 15.75 -69.85 -16.43
CA VAL A 289 14.93 -69.86 -17.66
C VAL A 289 13.42 -69.95 -17.35
N PRO A 290 12.95 -70.83 -16.45
CA PRO A 290 11.53 -70.89 -16.10
C PRO A 290 11.01 -69.57 -15.51
N LEU A 291 11.78 -68.93 -14.63
CA LEU A 291 11.41 -67.65 -14.01
C LEU A 291 11.35 -66.51 -15.04
N ARG A 292 12.32 -66.47 -15.96
CA ARG A 292 12.36 -65.46 -17.03
C ARG A 292 11.15 -65.61 -17.96
N ASP A 293 10.85 -66.83 -18.38
CA ASP A 293 9.75 -67.09 -19.31
C ASP A 293 8.40 -66.80 -18.65
N ALA A 294 8.23 -67.17 -17.38
CA ALA A 294 7.04 -66.80 -16.60
C ALA A 294 6.88 -65.27 -16.47
N PHE A 295 7.95 -64.53 -16.14
CA PHE A 295 7.91 -63.07 -16.08
C PHE A 295 7.55 -62.45 -17.43
N TYR A 296 8.14 -62.98 -18.51
CA TYR A 296 7.90 -62.47 -19.85
C TYR A 296 6.45 -62.69 -20.30
N ASP A 297 5.92 -63.90 -20.10
CA ASP A 297 4.56 -64.23 -20.54
C ASP A 297 3.49 -63.49 -19.71
N GLU A 298 3.75 -63.29 -18.42
CA GLU A 298 2.78 -62.69 -17.50
C GLU A 298 2.84 -61.16 -17.45
N HIS A 299 4.04 -60.57 -17.33
CA HIS A 299 4.21 -59.16 -16.98
C HIS A 299 4.65 -58.28 -18.16
N GLN A 300 5.41 -58.83 -19.12
CA GLN A 300 5.94 -58.04 -20.24
C GLN A 300 4.89 -57.34 -21.10
N PRO A 301 3.72 -57.96 -21.42
CA PRO A 301 2.67 -57.28 -22.19
C PRO A 301 2.19 -56.00 -21.50
N LYS A 302 2.01 -56.02 -20.17
CA LYS A 302 1.57 -54.89 -19.35
C LYS A 302 2.62 -53.80 -19.24
N LEU A 303 3.88 -54.17 -18.99
CA LEU A 303 4.98 -53.19 -18.94
C LEU A 303 5.20 -52.52 -20.30
N SER A 304 5.04 -53.28 -21.39
CA SER A 304 5.20 -52.76 -22.75
C SER A 304 4.07 -51.81 -23.14
N SER A 305 2.82 -52.06 -22.73
CA SER A 305 1.70 -51.15 -22.99
C SER A 305 1.85 -49.83 -22.21
N LEU A 306 2.29 -49.87 -20.96
CA LEU A 306 2.56 -48.65 -20.17
C LEU A 306 3.73 -47.85 -20.73
N THR A 307 4.80 -48.54 -21.16
CA THR A 307 5.93 -47.89 -21.84
C THR A 307 5.49 -47.23 -23.15
N ALA A 308 4.58 -47.87 -23.90
CA ALA A 308 4.00 -47.29 -25.11
C ALA A 308 3.11 -46.07 -24.80
N ALA A 309 2.29 -46.14 -23.75
CA ALA A 309 1.45 -45.03 -23.28
C ALA A 309 2.28 -43.80 -22.87
N ARG A 310 3.38 -44.02 -22.14
CA ARG A 310 4.37 -42.97 -21.81
C ARG A 310 4.97 -42.35 -23.07
N ALA A 311 5.29 -43.17 -24.08
CA ALA A 311 5.84 -42.68 -25.34
C ALA A 311 4.81 -41.88 -26.16
N SER A 312 3.52 -42.24 -26.09
CA SER A 312 2.42 -41.54 -26.76
C SER A 312 1.79 -40.41 -25.96
N ARG A 313 2.27 -40.12 -24.74
CA ARG A 313 1.73 -39.07 -23.83
C ARG A 313 0.22 -39.19 -23.59
N SER A 314 -0.29 -40.41 -23.54
CA SER A 314 -1.71 -40.68 -23.27
C SER A 314 -1.93 -40.91 -21.78
N TRP A 315 -3.08 -40.50 -21.24
CA TRP A 315 -3.56 -40.98 -19.94
C TRP A 315 -3.99 -42.44 -20.07
N PRO A 316 -3.19 -43.45 -19.65
CA PRO A 316 -3.71 -44.80 -19.64
C PRO A 316 -4.77 -44.92 -18.54
N GLU A 317 -5.77 -45.76 -18.77
CA GLU A 317 -6.50 -46.36 -17.66
C GLU A 317 -5.47 -47.22 -16.90
N ILE A 318 -5.10 -46.78 -15.69
CA ILE A 318 -4.06 -47.44 -14.91
C ILE A 318 -4.66 -48.74 -14.35
N ASP A 319 -4.59 -49.81 -15.12
CA ASP A 319 -5.03 -51.15 -14.72
C ASP A 319 -3.87 -51.93 -14.08
N LEU A 320 -3.25 -51.34 -13.06
CA LEU A 320 -2.30 -52.01 -12.20
C LEU A 320 -2.75 -51.82 -10.75
N SER A 321 -3.38 -52.84 -10.20
CA SER A 321 -3.68 -52.90 -8.78
C SER A 321 -2.39 -52.94 -7.96
N VAL A 322 -2.50 -52.53 -6.68
CA VAL A 322 -1.39 -52.63 -5.72
C VAL A 322 -0.85 -54.06 -5.65
N ASP A 323 -1.73 -55.05 -5.70
CA ASP A 323 -1.38 -56.47 -5.70
C ASP A 323 -0.58 -56.86 -6.95
N GLU A 324 -0.89 -56.30 -8.11
CA GLU A 324 -0.14 -56.54 -9.35
C GLU A 324 1.24 -55.89 -9.34
N ILE A 325 1.36 -54.66 -8.83
CA ILE A 325 2.66 -53.99 -8.67
C ILE A 325 3.55 -54.79 -7.71
N GLN A 326 2.98 -55.26 -6.59
CA GLN A 326 3.69 -56.13 -5.64
C GLN A 326 4.11 -57.45 -6.28
N LYS A 327 3.24 -58.04 -7.11
CA LYS A 327 3.54 -59.28 -7.83
C LYS A 327 4.67 -59.11 -8.84
N ILE A 328 4.61 -58.08 -9.68
CA ILE A 328 5.68 -57.78 -10.67
C ILE A 328 7.01 -57.51 -9.94
N SER A 329 6.97 -56.74 -8.85
CA SER A 329 8.16 -56.46 -8.03
C SER A 329 8.75 -57.74 -7.40
N HIS A 330 7.90 -58.62 -6.86
CA HIS A 330 8.31 -59.90 -6.29
C HIS A 330 8.98 -60.81 -7.34
N ASP A 331 8.34 -60.98 -8.49
CA ASP A 331 8.83 -61.84 -9.56
C ASP A 331 10.12 -61.28 -10.19
N LEU A 332 10.22 -59.95 -10.31
CA LEU A 332 11.44 -59.26 -10.73
C LEU A 332 12.55 -59.41 -9.69
N ALA A 333 12.26 -59.35 -8.40
CA ALA A 333 13.25 -59.50 -7.33
C ALA A 333 13.93 -60.89 -7.40
N ALA A 334 13.16 -61.96 -7.65
CA ALA A 334 13.71 -63.30 -7.84
C ALA A 334 14.71 -63.37 -9.03
N LEU A 335 14.37 -62.73 -10.16
CA LEU A 335 15.26 -62.64 -11.32
C LEU A 335 16.50 -61.78 -11.04
N THR A 336 16.34 -60.69 -10.29
CA THR A 336 17.41 -59.76 -9.94
C THR A 336 18.38 -60.38 -8.93
N GLU A 337 17.88 -61.21 -8.02
CA GLU A 337 18.67 -61.99 -7.08
C GLU A 337 19.53 -63.03 -7.80
N ILE A 338 18.97 -63.77 -8.77
CA ILE A 338 19.74 -64.69 -9.62
C ILE A 338 20.80 -63.92 -10.43
N ARG A 339 20.43 -62.76 -11.00
CA ARG A 339 21.36 -61.89 -11.72
C ARG A 339 22.53 -61.43 -10.84
N ALA A 340 22.27 -61.09 -9.58
CA ALA A 340 23.30 -60.66 -8.63
C ALA A 340 24.17 -61.83 -8.15
N LYS A 341 23.56 -62.97 -7.79
CA LYS A 341 24.28 -64.17 -7.30
C LYS A 341 25.10 -64.86 -8.38
N HIS A 342 24.67 -64.78 -9.63
CA HIS A 342 25.18 -65.60 -10.73
C HIS A 342 25.53 -64.79 -11.99
N ASP A 343 25.90 -63.52 -11.83
CA ASP A 343 26.34 -62.60 -12.90
C ASP A 343 27.36 -63.24 -13.88
N ARG A 344 28.33 -63.98 -13.36
CA ARG A 344 29.42 -64.64 -14.09
C ARG A 344 28.99 -65.87 -14.90
N TYR A 345 27.77 -66.37 -14.69
CA TYR A 345 27.24 -67.60 -15.30
C TYR A 345 26.07 -67.34 -16.27
N LEU A 346 25.57 -66.10 -16.33
CA LEU A 346 24.61 -65.66 -17.35
C LEU A 346 25.33 -65.25 -18.64
N THR A 347 24.69 -65.44 -19.79
CA THR A 347 25.17 -64.85 -21.05
C THR A 347 24.90 -63.34 -21.05
N ALA A 348 25.64 -62.57 -21.86
CA ALA A 348 25.41 -61.14 -21.99
C ALA A 348 23.95 -60.77 -22.34
N PRO A 349 23.25 -61.48 -23.26
CA PRO A 349 21.82 -61.25 -23.52
C PRO A 349 20.92 -61.54 -22.31
N GLU A 350 21.15 -62.63 -21.58
CA GLU A 350 20.35 -63.00 -20.40
C GLU A 350 20.52 -61.99 -19.26
N TYR A 351 21.76 -61.56 -19.02
CA TYR A 351 22.07 -60.52 -18.04
C TYR A 351 21.41 -59.18 -18.40
N GLN A 352 21.50 -58.78 -19.67
CA GLN A 352 20.86 -57.55 -20.16
C GLN A 352 19.33 -57.63 -20.12
N THR A 353 18.73 -58.81 -20.29
CA THR A 353 17.28 -58.98 -20.30
C THR A 353 16.67 -58.63 -18.93
N VAL A 354 17.27 -59.11 -17.84
CA VAL A 354 16.82 -58.75 -16.48
C VAL A 354 17.02 -57.25 -16.21
N GLY A 355 18.13 -56.67 -16.70
CA GLY A 355 18.35 -55.22 -16.63
C GLY A 355 17.30 -54.41 -17.41
N LYS A 356 16.82 -54.92 -18.55
CA LYS A 356 15.73 -54.31 -19.32
C LYS A 356 14.41 -54.40 -18.56
N PHE A 357 14.06 -55.55 -17.98
CA PHE A 357 12.84 -55.69 -17.19
C PHE A 357 12.83 -54.76 -15.98
N SER A 358 13.94 -54.67 -15.24
CA SER A 358 14.07 -53.74 -14.12
C SER A 358 13.84 -52.31 -14.58
N LYS A 359 14.56 -51.87 -15.62
CA LYS A 359 14.40 -50.52 -16.14
C LYS A 359 12.96 -50.24 -16.60
N GLN A 360 12.34 -51.17 -17.34
CA GLN A 360 10.96 -51.03 -17.81
C GLN A 360 9.95 -50.98 -16.66
N PHE A 361 10.17 -51.75 -15.60
CA PHE A 361 9.33 -51.72 -14.41
C PHE A 361 9.49 -50.39 -13.66
N ASP A 362 10.73 -49.95 -13.42
CA ASP A 362 11.02 -48.68 -12.75
C ASP A 362 10.45 -47.49 -13.53
N ASP A 363 10.62 -47.49 -14.86
CA ASP A 363 10.08 -46.48 -15.78
C ASP A 363 8.54 -46.46 -15.78
N ALA A 364 7.89 -47.63 -15.71
CA ALA A 364 6.44 -47.73 -15.65
C ALA A 364 5.89 -47.32 -14.28
N LEU A 365 6.56 -47.70 -13.19
CA LEU A 365 6.18 -47.34 -11.83
C LEU A 365 6.30 -45.83 -11.59
N ALA A 366 7.38 -45.21 -12.05
CA ALA A 366 7.56 -43.76 -12.00
C ALA A 366 6.45 -43.05 -12.78
N TYR A 367 6.16 -43.50 -14.01
CA TYR A 367 5.09 -42.93 -14.83
C TYR A 367 3.71 -43.02 -14.18
N VAL A 368 3.36 -44.18 -13.63
CA VAL A 368 2.08 -44.39 -12.93
C VAL A 368 1.95 -43.45 -11.73
N ARG A 369 2.99 -43.35 -10.89
CA ARG A 369 2.99 -42.46 -9.72
C ARG A 369 2.85 -40.99 -10.10
N THR A 370 3.62 -40.52 -11.08
CA THR A 370 3.54 -39.13 -11.54
C THR A 370 2.17 -38.83 -12.16
N THR A 371 1.60 -39.75 -12.94
CA THR A 371 0.28 -39.55 -13.56
C THR A 371 -0.84 -39.49 -12.52
N ASP A 372 -0.78 -40.33 -11.49
CA ASP A 372 -1.77 -40.33 -10.41
C ASP A 372 -1.65 -39.10 -9.50
N ASP A 373 -0.42 -38.70 -9.15
CA ASP A 373 -0.15 -37.45 -8.41
C ASP A 373 -0.63 -36.22 -9.18
N LEU A 374 -0.31 -36.13 -10.48
CA LEU A 374 -0.83 -35.07 -11.36
C LEU A 374 -2.35 -35.06 -11.42
N ARG A 375 -3.01 -36.22 -11.48
CA ARG A 375 -4.49 -36.29 -11.46
C ARG A 375 -5.04 -35.68 -10.19
N ASN A 376 -4.55 -36.14 -9.05
CA ASN A 376 -5.05 -35.72 -7.75
C ASN A 376 -4.81 -34.22 -7.52
N ARG A 377 -3.65 -33.70 -7.95
CA ARG A 377 -3.33 -32.27 -7.87
C ARG A 377 -4.17 -31.42 -8.83
N LEU A 378 -4.37 -31.88 -10.06
CA LEU A 378 -5.26 -31.20 -11.02
C LEU A 378 -6.71 -31.16 -10.53
N ASP A 379 -7.20 -32.24 -9.92
CA ASP A 379 -8.56 -32.28 -9.39
C ASP A 379 -8.68 -31.42 -8.12
N ALA A 380 -7.63 -31.34 -7.30
CA ALA A 380 -7.57 -30.41 -6.17
C ALA A 380 -7.50 -28.94 -6.61
N ALA A 381 -6.68 -28.62 -7.62
CA ALA A 381 -6.58 -27.29 -8.21
C ALA A 381 -7.91 -26.87 -8.84
N GLN A 382 -8.57 -27.75 -9.59
CA GLN A 382 -9.91 -27.49 -10.11
C GLN A 382 -10.90 -27.21 -8.98
N SER A 383 -10.91 -28.02 -7.92
CA SER A 383 -11.80 -27.80 -6.78
C SER A 383 -11.55 -26.47 -6.07
N ALA A 384 -10.30 -26.00 -6.02
CA ALA A 384 -9.96 -24.70 -5.44
C ALA A 384 -10.44 -23.55 -6.35
N VAL A 385 -10.23 -23.66 -7.67
CA VAL A 385 -10.78 -22.70 -8.65
C VAL A 385 -12.31 -22.66 -8.59
N ASP A 386 -12.98 -23.81 -8.55
CA ASP A 386 -14.45 -23.87 -8.44
C ASP A 386 -14.95 -23.19 -7.14
N THR A 387 -14.21 -23.32 -6.04
CA THR A 387 -14.55 -22.66 -4.76
C THR A 387 -14.44 -21.13 -4.88
N PHE A 388 -13.40 -20.63 -5.55
CA PHE A 388 -13.26 -19.22 -5.86
C PHE A 388 -14.39 -18.73 -6.78
N GLU A 389 -14.68 -19.44 -7.87
CA GLU A 389 -15.72 -19.06 -8.82
C GLU A 389 -17.11 -19.03 -8.17
N ASP A 390 -17.44 -20.02 -7.34
CA ASP A 390 -18.70 -20.03 -6.59
C ASP A 390 -18.83 -18.81 -5.64
N ALA A 391 -17.70 -18.37 -5.06
CA ALA A 391 -17.67 -17.17 -4.20
C ALA A 391 -17.72 -15.86 -5.02
N PHE A 392 -17.13 -15.85 -6.22
CA PHE A 392 -17.06 -14.70 -7.10
C PHE A 392 -18.31 -14.50 -7.98
N GLU A 393 -19.10 -15.56 -8.24
CA GLU A 393 -20.30 -15.55 -9.08
C GLU A 393 -21.22 -14.32 -8.82
N PRO A 394 -21.51 -13.89 -7.58
CA PRO A 394 -22.37 -12.73 -7.33
C PRO A 394 -21.81 -11.38 -7.82
N TYR A 395 -20.55 -11.32 -8.20
CA TYR A 395 -19.82 -10.10 -8.54
C TYR A 395 -19.43 -10.03 -10.02
N GLU A 396 -19.53 -11.14 -10.76
CA GLU A 396 -19.03 -11.27 -12.15
C GLU A 396 -19.60 -10.20 -13.10
N ASP A 397 -20.89 -9.92 -12.99
CA ASP A 397 -21.60 -8.95 -13.84
C ASP A 397 -21.47 -7.49 -13.38
N HIS A 398 -20.75 -7.23 -12.28
CA HIS A 398 -20.60 -5.89 -11.69
C HIS A 398 -21.92 -5.26 -11.21
N ASP A 399 -22.95 -6.06 -10.96
CA ASP A 399 -24.23 -5.61 -10.37
C ASP A 399 -24.16 -5.37 -8.85
N ARG A 400 -23.03 -5.73 -8.21
CA ARG A 400 -22.86 -5.67 -6.75
C ARG A 400 -21.51 -5.05 -6.39
N TYR A 401 -21.52 -4.07 -5.50
CA TYR A 401 -20.29 -3.50 -4.95
C TYR A 401 -19.49 -4.57 -4.18
N LEU A 402 -18.19 -4.65 -4.45
CA LEU A 402 -17.28 -5.59 -3.79
C LEU A 402 -16.65 -4.93 -2.56
N GLU A 403 -17.19 -5.25 -1.38
CA GLU A 403 -16.66 -4.76 -0.09
C GLU A 403 -15.25 -5.29 0.19
N ALA A 404 -14.40 -4.49 0.83
CA ALA A 404 -13.01 -4.82 1.12
C ALA A 404 -12.83 -6.14 1.90
N ARG A 405 -13.80 -6.50 2.76
CA ARG A 405 -13.80 -7.79 3.47
C ARG A 405 -14.04 -8.96 2.53
N VAL A 406 -14.98 -8.81 1.60
CA VAL A 406 -15.29 -9.84 0.61
C VAL A 406 -14.14 -9.95 -0.38
N GLU A 407 -13.58 -8.82 -0.84
CA GLU A 407 -12.40 -8.81 -1.71
C GLU A 407 -11.25 -9.57 -1.07
N ARG A 408 -10.96 -9.33 0.22
CA ARG A 408 -9.94 -10.08 0.95
C ARG A 408 -10.21 -11.58 0.94
N HIS A 409 -11.44 -11.99 1.21
CA HIS A 409 -11.81 -13.40 1.17
C HIS A 409 -11.63 -14.00 -0.22
N LEU A 410 -12.04 -13.29 -1.27
CA LEU A 410 -11.85 -13.73 -2.66
C LEU A 410 -10.36 -13.82 -3.03
N ARG A 411 -9.53 -12.87 -2.58
CA ARG A 411 -8.08 -12.92 -2.78
C ARG A 411 -7.44 -14.08 -2.01
N ASP A 412 -7.91 -14.40 -0.81
CA ASP A 412 -7.46 -15.57 -0.06
C ASP A 412 -7.81 -16.88 -0.79
N GLU A 413 -9.04 -17.00 -1.31
CA GLU A 413 -9.46 -18.17 -2.12
C GLU A 413 -8.69 -18.26 -3.45
N LEU A 414 -8.46 -17.13 -4.13
CA LEU A 414 -7.67 -17.06 -5.36
C LEU A 414 -6.21 -17.44 -5.11
N SER A 415 -5.63 -16.98 -4.00
CA SER A 415 -4.28 -17.37 -3.57
C SER A 415 -4.21 -18.87 -3.29
N ALA A 416 -5.22 -19.45 -2.64
CA ALA A 416 -5.28 -20.89 -2.41
C ALA A 416 -5.40 -21.68 -3.73
N ALA A 417 -6.15 -21.18 -4.70
CA ALA A 417 -6.22 -21.74 -6.05
C ALA A 417 -4.88 -21.64 -6.78
N ARG A 418 -4.18 -20.49 -6.68
CA ARG A 418 -2.84 -20.26 -7.26
C ARG A 418 -1.83 -21.25 -6.70
N ASP A 419 -1.78 -21.41 -5.38
CA ASP A 419 -0.91 -22.37 -4.70
C ASP A 419 -1.18 -23.82 -5.19
N ALA A 420 -2.45 -24.18 -5.37
CA ALA A 420 -2.83 -25.50 -5.87
C ALA A 420 -2.41 -25.73 -7.33
N VAL A 421 -2.50 -24.71 -8.19
CA VAL A 421 -2.06 -24.76 -9.59
C VAL A 421 -0.53 -24.78 -9.68
N GLU A 422 0.17 -23.98 -8.88
CA GLU A 422 1.64 -24.00 -8.81
C GLU A 422 2.16 -25.37 -8.37
N ALA A 423 1.49 -25.99 -7.40
CA ALA A 423 1.80 -27.36 -6.99
C ALA A 423 1.64 -28.38 -8.13
N VAL A 424 0.82 -28.13 -9.16
CA VAL A 424 0.77 -28.93 -10.39
C VAL A 424 2.00 -28.62 -11.26
N GLY A 425 2.32 -27.34 -11.44
CA GLY A 425 3.50 -26.87 -12.16
C GLY A 425 4.80 -27.50 -11.67
N GLU A 426 5.03 -27.54 -10.35
CA GLU A 426 6.19 -28.17 -9.73
C GLU A 426 6.36 -29.65 -10.12
N VAL A 427 5.24 -30.39 -10.22
CA VAL A 427 5.28 -31.81 -10.65
C VAL A 427 5.58 -31.92 -12.13
N LEU A 428 5.06 -31.00 -12.95
CA LEU A 428 5.34 -30.95 -14.38
C LEU A 428 6.83 -30.66 -14.66
N GLU A 429 7.43 -29.74 -13.91
CA GLU A 429 8.84 -29.36 -14.04
C GLU A 429 9.79 -30.46 -13.54
N SER A 430 9.44 -31.11 -12.42
CA SER A 430 10.25 -32.17 -11.83
C SER A 430 10.11 -33.54 -12.52
N ALA A 431 9.13 -33.70 -13.42
CA ALA A 431 8.89 -34.95 -14.13
C ALA A 431 10.07 -35.32 -15.05
N SER A 432 10.75 -36.43 -14.74
CA SER A 432 11.89 -36.93 -15.54
C SER A 432 11.49 -37.58 -16.89
N GLY A 433 10.29 -37.31 -17.41
CA GLY A 433 9.74 -37.96 -18.60
C GLY A 433 8.54 -37.23 -19.24
N PRO A 434 8.05 -37.71 -20.39
CA PRO A 434 6.95 -37.07 -21.10
C PRO A 434 5.67 -37.11 -20.24
N VAL A 435 5.12 -35.92 -19.97
CA VAL A 435 3.83 -35.76 -19.30
C VAL A 435 2.68 -35.96 -20.32
N PRO A 436 1.52 -36.50 -19.91
CA PRO A 436 0.34 -36.54 -20.76
C PRO A 436 -0.11 -35.16 -21.27
N GLU A 437 -0.31 -35.02 -22.58
CA GLU A 437 -0.73 -33.75 -23.20
C GLU A 437 -2.04 -33.19 -22.60
N PRO A 438 -3.10 -33.99 -22.35
CA PRO A 438 -4.32 -33.47 -21.72
C PRO A 438 -4.12 -32.94 -20.29
N ALA A 439 -3.13 -33.45 -19.55
CA ALA A 439 -2.84 -32.93 -18.21
C ALA A 439 -2.20 -31.54 -18.28
N HIS A 440 -1.28 -31.37 -19.23
CA HIS A 440 -0.60 -30.11 -19.46
C HIS A 440 -1.57 -29.04 -19.97
N LEU A 441 -2.49 -29.40 -20.89
CA LEU A 441 -3.54 -28.48 -21.34
C LEU A 441 -4.46 -28.06 -20.20
N ARG A 442 -4.94 -29.00 -19.36
CA ARG A 442 -5.74 -28.65 -18.17
C ARG A 442 -5.00 -27.71 -17.21
N TYR A 443 -3.70 -27.94 -17.00
CA TYR A 443 -2.87 -27.04 -16.18
C TYR A 443 -2.82 -25.63 -16.77
N LEU A 444 -2.53 -25.50 -18.07
CA LEU A 444 -2.47 -24.21 -18.75
C LEU A 444 -3.82 -23.47 -18.72
N ASP A 445 -4.92 -24.20 -18.89
CA ASP A 445 -6.27 -23.63 -18.80
C ASP A 445 -6.54 -23.08 -17.38
N LEU A 446 -6.16 -23.82 -16.33
CA LEU A 446 -6.31 -23.37 -14.93
C LEU A 446 -5.38 -22.19 -14.58
N ASP A 447 -4.12 -22.26 -14.99
CA ASP A 447 -3.10 -21.22 -14.76
C ASP A 447 -3.52 -19.89 -15.42
N SER A 448 -3.93 -19.94 -16.70
CA SER A 448 -4.44 -18.77 -17.41
C SER A 448 -5.74 -18.24 -16.80
N HIS A 449 -6.63 -19.12 -16.33
CA HIS A 449 -7.90 -18.70 -15.72
C HIS A 449 -7.68 -17.95 -14.40
N ILE A 450 -6.74 -18.41 -13.57
CA ILE A 450 -6.39 -17.71 -12.33
C ILE A 450 -5.79 -16.33 -12.63
N ASP A 451 -4.87 -16.24 -13.59
CA ASP A 451 -4.27 -14.97 -13.99
C ASP A 451 -5.33 -13.96 -14.50
N ASP A 452 -6.28 -14.45 -15.31
CA ASP A 452 -7.40 -13.63 -15.79
C ASP A 452 -8.28 -13.14 -14.62
N ARG A 453 -8.53 -13.98 -13.61
CA ARG A 453 -9.33 -13.60 -12.43
C ARG A 453 -8.61 -12.66 -11.48
N GLU A 454 -7.30 -12.77 -11.35
CA GLU A 454 -6.48 -11.82 -10.60
C GLU A 454 -6.60 -10.43 -11.22
N LEU A 455 -6.48 -10.33 -12.55
CA LEU A 455 -6.67 -9.07 -13.27
C LEU A 455 -8.09 -8.50 -13.11
N VAL A 456 -9.12 -9.35 -13.15
CA VAL A 456 -10.52 -8.92 -12.95
C VAL A 456 -10.71 -8.34 -11.55
N LEU A 457 -10.16 -8.97 -10.51
CA LEU A 457 -10.25 -8.44 -9.14
C LEU A 457 -9.49 -7.12 -8.99
N ASP A 458 -8.31 -6.99 -9.60
CA ASP A 458 -7.51 -5.77 -9.55
C ASP A 458 -8.19 -4.58 -10.25
N GLU A 459 -8.96 -4.84 -11.30
CA GLU A 459 -9.71 -3.81 -12.04
C GLU A 459 -11.17 -3.66 -11.58
N TYR A 460 -11.62 -4.43 -10.58
CA TYR A 460 -13.04 -4.54 -10.23
C TYR A 460 -13.67 -3.19 -9.87
N GLU A 461 -13.03 -2.40 -9.00
CA GLU A 461 -13.57 -1.11 -8.54
C GLU A 461 -13.79 -0.15 -9.72
N SER A 462 -12.81 -0.05 -10.63
CA SER A 462 -12.92 0.82 -11.81
C SER A 462 -14.04 0.37 -12.74
N ARG A 463 -14.11 -0.93 -13.03
CA ARG A 463 -15.14 -1.49 -13.91
C ARG A 463 -16.55 -1.38 -13.30
N PHE A 464 -16.65 -1.53 -11.98
CA PHE A 464 -17.90 -1.33 -11.24
C PHE A 464 -18.36 0.13 -11.33
N VAL A 465 -17.45 1.09 -11.13
CA VAL A 465 -17.77 2.51 -11.29
C VAL A 465 -18.22 2.84 -12.71
N ASP A 466 -17.51 2.36 -13.72
CA ASP A 466 -17.89 2.57 -15.13
C ASP A 466 -19.29 1.99 -15.43
N HIS A 467 -19.56 0.77 -14.93
CA HIS A 467 -20.86 0.12 -15.05
C HIS A 467 -21.99 0.94 -14.42
N GLU A 468 -21.78 1.47 -13.21
CA GLU A 468 -22.76 2.30 -12.50
C GLU A 468 -23.01 3.64 -13.22
N VAL A 469 -21.96 4.27 -13.75
CA VAL A 469 -22.06 5.51 -14.53
C VAL A 469 -22.85 5.30 -15.82
N GLU A 470 -22.61 4.20 -16.52
CA GLU A 470 -23.35 3.83 -17.74
C GLU A 470 -24.82 3.50 -17.46
N THR A 471 -25.09 2.84 -16.33
CA THR A 471 -26.44 2.40 -15.93
C THR A 471 -27.30 3.56 -15.40
N TYR A 472 -26.70 4.49 -14.63
CA TYR A 472 -27.38 5.62 -14.01
C TYR A 472 -26.78 6.99 -14.38
N PRO A 473 -26.70 7.35 -15.68
CA PRO A 473 -26.01 8.57 -16.12
C PRO A 473 -26.63 9.86 -15.55
N ASP A 474 -27.91 9.82 -15.19
CA ASP A 474 -28.62 10.94 -14.58
C ASP A 474 -28.14 11.25 -13.14
N VAL A 475 -27.60 10.25 -12.43
CA VAL A 475 -27.01 10.42 -11.09
C VAL A 475 -25.68 11.15 -11.20
N PHE A 476 -24.82 10.75 -12.14
CA PHE A 476 -23.43 11.21 -12.25
C PHE A 476 -23.24 12.43 -13.16
N THR A 477 -24.32 12.97 -13.73
CA THR A 477 -24.29 14.18 -14.55
C THR A 477 -25.07 15.32 -13.87
N THR A 478 -24.47 16.51 -13.89
CA THR A 478 -25.06 17.78 -13.44
C THR A 478 -25.31 18.70 -14.63
N GLU A 479 -25.95 19.85 -14.41
CA GLU A 479 -26.08 20.89 -15.44
C GLU A 479 -24.73 21.50 -15.86
N HIS A 480 -23.72 21.37 -15.01
CA HIS A 480 -22.36 21.85 -15.24
C HIS A 480 -21.42 20.79 -15.83
N GLY A 481 -21.90 19.57 -16.05
CA GLY A 481 -21.11 18.44 -16.57
C GLY A 481 -21.11 17.22 -15.66
N PRO A 482 -20.33 16.18 -16.01
CA PRO A 482 -20.17 14.98 -15.19
C PRO A 482 -19.46 15.29 -13.87
N LEU A 483 -19.72 14.47 -12.85
CA LEU A 483 -18.91 14.43 -11.64
C LEU A 483 -17.48 13.96 -11.99
N ASP A 484 -16.49 14.40 -11.22
CA ASP A 484 -15.14 13.87 -11.36
C ASP A 484 -15.02 12.42 -10.83
N ASP A 485 -13.90 11.78 -11.12
CA ASP A 485 -13.64 10.38 -10.77
C ASP A 485 -13.74 10.14 -9.25
N LYS A 486 -13.29 11.09 -8.41
CA LYS A 486 -13.30 10.95 -6.95
C LYS A 486 -14.69 11.16 -6.36
N GLN A 487 -15.44 12.13 -6.87
CA GLN A 487 -16.84 12.35 -6.53
C GLN A 487 -17.70 11.15 -6.96
N THR A 488 -17.46 10.63 -8.16
CA THR A 488 -18.15 9.43 -8.70
C THR A 488 -17.87 8.21 -7.82
N LEU A 489 -16.59 7.95 -7.52
CA LEU A 489 -16.20 6.87 -6.63
C LEU A 489 -16.84 7.03 -5.23
N ALA A 490 -16.85 8.24 -4.66
CA ALA A 490 -17.49 8.51 -3.37
C ALA A 490 -19.00 8.24 -3.39
N VAL A 491 -19.69 8.53 -4.50
CA VAL A 491 -21.13 8.27 -4.64
C VAL A 491 -21.42 6.78 -4.74
N VAL A 492 -20.55 6.00 -5.38
CA VAL A 492 -20.74 4.57 -5.67
C VAL A 492 -20.31 3.68 -4.48
N ARG A 493 -19.15 3.99 -3.87
CA ARG A 493 -18.52 3.19 -2.82
C ARG A 493 -19.50 2.88 -1.67
N ASN A 494 -19.55 1.62 -1.25
CA ASN A 494 -20.54 1.13 -0.30
C ASN A 494 -19.93 0.19 0.76
N GLU A 495 -18.78 0.54 1.34
CA GLU A 495 -18.30 -0.12 2.56
C GLU A 495 -19.27 0.14 3.73
N PRO A 496 -19.28 -0.68 4.80
CA PRO A 496 -20.10 -0.44 5.98
C PRO A 496 -19.94 0.98 6.55
N HIS A 497 -18.72 1.52 6.53
CA HIS A 497 -18.45 2.89 6.98
C HIS A 497 -17.60 3.66 5.96
N ASN A 498 -18.12 4.77 5.45
CA ASN A 498 -17.43 5.56 4.45
C ASN A 498 -17.20 6.97 4.99
N LEU A 499 -15.97 7.47 4.87
CA LEU A 499 -15.62 8.86 5.12
C LEU A 499 -15.22 9.53 3.80
N VAL A 500 -15.91 10.60 3.44
CA VAL A 500 -15.52 11.47 2.35
C VAL A 500 -14.79 12.67 2.93
N ASP A 501 -13.48 12.71 2.73
CA ASP A 501 -12.60 13.82 3.11
C ASP A 501 -12.58 14.87 2.00
N ALA A 502 -13.38 15.91 2.18
CA ALA A 502 -13.72 16.82 1.11
C ALA A 502 -13.43 18.26 1.54
N SER A 503 -12.30 18.76 1.07
CA SER A 503 -11.84 20.13 1.30
C SER A 503 -12.87 21.19 0.90
N ALA A 504 -12.66 22.45 1.29
CA ALA A 504 -13.56 23.53 0.88
C ALA A 504 -13.70 23.59 -0.65
N GLY A 505 -14.93 23.76 -1.14
CA GLY A 505 -15.21 23.92 -2.57
C GLY A 505 -15.13 22.65 -3.42
N THR A 506 -14.91 21.46 -2.84
CA THR A 506 -14.77 20.20 -3.61
C THR A 506 -16.09 19.48 -3.90
N GLY A 507 -17.22 20.04 -3.48
CA GLY A 507 -18.54 19.46 -3.72
C GLY A 507 -19.04 18.50 -2.65
N LYS A 508 -18.77 18.76 -1.35
CA LYS A 508 -19.33 18.01 -0.19
C LYS A 508 -20.83 17.75 -0.31
N THR A 509 -21.62 18.83 -0.36
CA THR A 509 -23.08 18.78 -0.45
C THR A 509 -23.53 18.14 -1.76
N LEU A 510 -22.83 18.39 -2.87
CA LEU A 510 -23.10 17.74 -4.15
C LEU A 510 -22.96 16.22 -4.02
N THR A 511 -21.82 15.73 -3.53
CA THR A 511 -21.55 14.30 -3.33
C THR A 511 -22.62 13.65 -2.45
N LEU A 512 -22.98 14.28 -1.33
CA LEU A 512 -24.00 13.75 -0.42
C LEU A 512 -25.40 13.68 -1.06
N THR A 513 -25.81 14.74 -1.77
CA THR A 513 -27.10 14.74 -2.50
C THR A 513 -27.13 13.70 -3.63
N ARG A 514 -26.02 13.52 -4.35
CA ARG A 514 -25.88 12.51 -5.40
C ARG A 514 -25.86 11.10 -4.83
N ARG A 515 -25.26 10.88 -3.66
CA ARG A 515 -25.33 9.61 -2.92
C ARG A 515 -26.77 9.24 -2.57
N ILE A 516 -27.57 10.17 -2.04
CA ILE A 516 -29.00 9.90 -1.75
C ILE A 516 -29.76 9.51 -3.03
N ARG A 517 -29.51 10.25 -4.12
CA ARG A 517 -30.11 9.93 -5.42
C ARG A 517 -29.68 8.56 -5.95
N TYR A 518 -28.40 8.23 -5.83
CA TYR A 518 -27.84 6.94 -6.24
C TYR A 518 -28.53 5.79 -5.50
N LEU A 519 -28.56 5.84 -4.16
CA LEU A 519 -29.24 4.84 -3.32
C LEU A 519 -30.72 4.67 -3.70
N TYR A 520 -31.42 5.77 -3.94
CA TYR A 520 -32.81 5.71 -4.41
C TYR A 520 -32.95 5.03 -5.78
N ARG A 521 -32.03 5.28 -6.71
CA ARG A 521 -32.06 4.72 -8.07
C ARG A 521 -31.67 3.24 -8.08
N THR A 522 -30.80 2.80 -7.18
CA THR A 522 -30.37 1.41 -7.03
C THR A 522 -31.33 0.57 -6.18
N GLY A 523 -32.30 1.19 -5.50
CA GLY A 523 -33.49 0.50 -4.96
C GLY A 523 -33.79 0.77 -3.48
N THR A 524 -32.94 1.49 -2.76
CA THR A 524 -33.17 1.86 -1.36
C THR A 524 -34.41 2.76 -1.25
N GLN A 525 -35.30 2.46 -0.29
CA GLN A 525 -36.45 3.34 -0.06
C GLN A 525 -36.01 4.61 0.65
N LEU A 526 -36.60 5.76 0.28
CA LEU A 526 -36.27 7.05 0.92
C LEU A 526 -36.51 7.06 2.44
N ASP A 527 -37.46 6.26 2.92
CA ASP A 527 -37.79 6.13 4.33
C ASP A 527 -36.69 5.39 5.15
N ASP A 528 -35.81 4.65 4.45
CA ASP A 528 -34.69 3.88 4.99
C ASP A 528 -33.34 4.64 4.92
N ILE A 529 -33.36 5.89 4.41
CA ILE A 529 -32.21 6.80 4.36
C ILE A 529 -32.41 7.91 5.39
N LEU A 530 -31.46 8.10 6.29
CA LEU A 530 -31.38 9.23 7.22
C LEU A 530 -30.20 10.11 6.84
N ALA A 531 -30.41 11.41 6.63
CA ALA A 531 -29.33 12.38 6.46
C ALA A 531 -29.35 13.41 7.59
N ILE A 532 -28.22 13.52 8.29
CA ILE A 532 -28.03 14.38 9.45
C ILE A 532 -27.16 15.57 9.04
N THR A 533 -27.63 16.78 9.32
CA THR A 533 -26.86 18.02 9.12
C THR A 533 -26.63 18.77 10.43
N PHE A 534 -25.72 19.74 10.42
CA PHE A 534 -25.44 20.58 11.59
C PHE A 534 -26.46 21.73 11.76
N GLY A 535 -26.80 22.42 10.66
CA GLY A 535 -27.68 23.61 10.64
C GLY A 535 -29.06 23.34 10.03
N GLY A 536 -30.07 24.08 10.51
CA GLY A 536 -31.44 23.99 9.95
C GLY A 536 -31.51 24.42 8.49
N ASP A 537 -30.79 25.49 8.13
CA ASP A 537 -30.73 25.99 6.75
C ASP A 537 -30.07 24.97 5.82
N ALA A 538 -28.97 24.33 6.25
CA ALA A 538 -28.32 23.25 5.51
C ALA A 538 -29.23 22.03 5.30
N ALA A 539 -30.06 21.68 6.30
CA ALA A 539 -31.05 20.60 6.15
C ALA A 539 -32.10 20.94 5.08
N GLU A 540 -32.60 22.18 5.07
CA GLU A 540 -33.63 22.61 4.13
C GLU A 540 -33.10 22.75 2.70
N GLU A 541 -31.89 23.28 2.57
CA GLU A 541 -31.18 23.36 1.30
C GLU A 541 -30.93 21.97 0.72
N MET A 542 -30.39 21.04 1.52
CA MET A 542 -30.17 19.65 1.10
C MET A 542 -31.48 18.96 0.72
N ARG A 543 -32.55 19.17 1.49
CA ARG A 543 -33.90 18.65 1.16
C ARG A 543 -34.38 19.16 -0.19
N THR A 544 -34.23 20.45 -0.45
CA THR A 544 -34.60 21.07 -1.73
C THR A 544 -33.80 20.46 -2.88
N ARG A 545 -32.46 20.43 -2.76
CA ARG A 545 -31.56 19.86 -3.77
C ARG A 545 -31.89 18.39 -4.09
N VAL A 546 -32.14 17.56 -3.07
CA VAL A 546 -32.52 16.14 -3.28
C VAL A 546 -33.89 16.01 -3.93
N THR A 547 -34.86 16.82 -3.50
CA THR A 547 -36.23 16.80 -4.06
C THR A 547 -36.20 17.17 -5.54
N ASP A 548 -35.46 18.22 -5.90
CA ASP A 548 -35.30 18.66 -7.28
C ASP A 548 -34.54 17.64 -8.13
N ALA A 549 -33.47 17.05 -7.57
CA ALA A 549 -32.66 16.06 -8.28
C ALA A 549 -33.39 14.74 -8.55
N ILE A 550 -34.26 14.29 -7.64
CA ILE A 550 -35.06 13.07 -7.81
C ILE A 550 -36.30 13.34 -8.67
N GLY A 551 -36.98 14.47 -8.44
CA GLY A 551 -38.20 14.87 -9.14
C GLY A 551 -39.43 14.04 -8.76
N GLY A 552 -40.58 14.70 -8.59
CA GLY A 552 -41.87 14.02 -8.39
C GLY A 552 -42.03 13.29 -7.05
N ILE A 553 -41.16 13.57 -6.07
CA ILE A 553 -41.27 13.07 -4.70
C ILE A 553 -41.78 14.17 -3.76
N ASP A 554 -42.46 13.76 -2.69
CA ASP A 554 -42.85 14.64 -1.60
C ASP A 554 -41.65 14.83 -0.66
N SER A 555 -41.24 16.08 -0.45
CA SER A 555 -40.08 16.43 0.38
C SER A 555 -40.27 16.02 1.85
N GLU A 556 -41.52 15.82 2.31
CA GLU A 556 -41.83 15.30 3.65
C GLU A 556 -41.40 13.83 3.84
N ARG A 557 -41.17 13.08 2.76
CA ARG A 557 -40.67 11.69 2.82
C ARG A 557 -39.18 11.58 3.04
N LEU A 558 -38.44 12.69 2.91
CA LEU A 558 -36.99 12.70 3.09
C LEU A 558 -36.66 12.89 4.58
N ASN A 559 -35.99 11.92 5.19
CA ASN A 559 -35.45 12.06 6.55
C ASN A 559 -34.14 12.88 6.54
N ILE A 560 -34.21 14.13 6.10
CA ILE A 560 -33.08 15.07 6.10
C ILE A 560 -33.30 16.08 7.22
N MET A 561 -32.51 16.05 8.29
CA MET A 561 -32.78 16.94 9.43
C MET A 561 -31.52 17.18 10.27
N THR A 562 -31.58 18.17 11.14
CA THR A 562 -30.48 18.36 12.09
C THR A 562 -30.45 17.24 13.13
N ILE A 563 -29.27 16.96 13.68
CA ILE A 563 -29.09 15.90 14.69
C ILE A 563 -30.03 16.08 15.89
N HIS A 564 -30.21 17.32 16.35
CA HIS A 564 -31.12 17.67 17.43
C HIS A 564 -32.59 17.48 17.05
N SER A 565 -32.97 17.78 15.80
CA SER A 565 -34.34 17.58 15.33
C SER A 565 -34.68 16.10 15.28
N PHE A 566 -33.74 15.25 14.85
CA PHE A 566 -33.91 13.81 14.86
C PHE A 566 -34.00 13.23 16.26
N ALA A 567 -33.13 13.65 17.17
CA ALA A 567 -33.20 13.25 18.58
C ALA A 567 -34.54 13.61 19.23
N ARG A 568 -35.07 14.82 18.96
CA ARG A 568 -36.42 15.22 19.41
C ARG A 568 -37.52 14.36 18.80
N ASP A 569 -37.40 14.00 17.52
CA ASP A 569 -38.37 13.12 16.86
C ASP A 569 -38.43 11.74 17.55
N ILE A 570 -37.28 11.14 17.86
CA ILE A 570 -37.17 9.90 18.66
C ILE A 570 -37.87 10.03 20.01
N ILE A 571 -37.54 11.08 20.77
CA ILE A 571 -38.14 11.33 22.09
C ILE A 571 -39.67 11.46 21.95
N SER A 572 -40.14 12.25 21.00
CA SER A 572 -41.57 12.53 20.79
C SER A 572 -42.39 11.30 20.36
N ARG A 573 -41.77 10.33 19.68
CA ARG A 573 -42.39 9.07 19.23
C ARG A 573 -42.39 8.00 20.32
N SER A 574 -41.49 8.09 21.30
CA SER A 574 -41.56 7.26 22.48
C SER A 574 -42.84 7.64 23.25
N THR A 575 -43.80 6.72 23.35
CA THR A 575 -45.19 6.92 23.82
C THR A 575 -45.33 7.36 25.29
N PHE A 576 -44.28 7.92 25.90
CA PHE A 576 -44.24 8.34 27.30
C PHE A 576 -44.24 9.86 27.53
N ASP A 577 -44.09 10.71 26.50
CA ASP A 577 -44.00 12.15 26.73
C ASP A 577 -44.92 13.01 25.86
N THR A 578 -46.16 13.21 26.35
CA THR A 578 -47.08 14.22 25.81
C THR A 578 -46.91 15.58 26.51
N ILE A 579 -45.97 15.71 27.46
CA ILE A 579 -45.84 16.89 28.34
C ILE A 579 -44.77 17.89 27.83
N GLU A 580 -43.85 17.48 26.96
CA GLU A 580 -42.60 18.24 26.71
C GLU A 580 -42.63 19.30 25.59
N ARG A 581 -43.72 19.43 24.84
CA ARG A 581 -43.76 20.41 23.72
C ARG A 581 -43.68 21.88 24.15
N GLY A 582 -43.77 22.18 25.45
CA GLY A 582 -43.87 23.54 25.98
C GLY A 582 -42.63 24.15 26.65
N ARG A 583 -41.51 23.44 26.80
CA ARG A 583 -40.38 23.91 27.66
C ARG A 583 -38.98 23.86 27.04
N LEU A 584 -38.87 23.82 25.70
CA LEU A 584 -37.61 23.57 24.98
C LEU A 584 -36.75 24.81 24.67
N LYS A 585 -37.02 25.95 25.31
CA LYS A 585 -36.09 27.09 25.32
C LYS A 585 -35.92 27.53 26.77
N ASP A 586 -34.67 27.77 27.14
CA ASP A 586 -34.24 28.26 28.45
C ASP A 586 -34.20 27.22 29.58
N GLY A 587 -34.19 25.90 29.31
CA GLY A 587 -34.16 24.87 30.37
C GLY A 587 -32.98 25.00 31.35
N THR A 588 -31.77 25.19 30.82
CA THR A 588 -30.56 25.41 31.61
C THR A 588 -30.57 26.75 32.35
N GLU A 589 -30.94 27.84 31.68
CA GLU A 589 -30.98 29.17 32.31
C GLU A 589 -32.08 29.27 33.36
N ASN A 590 -33.26 28.70 33.11
CA ASN A 590 -34.34 28.62 34.09
C ASN A 590 -33.93 27.77 35.31
N PHE A 591 -33.17 26.69 35.10
CA PHE A 591 -32.60 25.92 36.21
C PHE A 591 -31.62 26.76 37.02
N LEU A 592 -30.67 27.42 36.35
CA LEU A 592 -29.70 28.28 37.01
C LEU A 592 -30.40 29.43 37.76
N ASP A 593 -31.33 30.14 37.15
CA ASP A 593 -32.11 31.20 37.81
C ASP A 593 -32.84 30.67 39.04
N ALA A 594 -33.55 29.54 38.91
CA ALA A 594 -34.26 28.93 40.04
C ALA A 594 -33.33 28.54 41.20
N VAL A 595 -32.13 28.05 40.92
CA VAL A 595 -31.16 27.68 41.96
C VAL A 595 -30.47 28.91 42.56
N PHE A 596 -30.09 29.90 41.74
CA PHE A 596 -29.42 31.11 42.20
C PHE A 596 -30.35 32.04 42.99
N GLU A 597 -31.66 32.00 42.73
CA GLU A 597 -32.71 32.70 43.49
C GLU A 597 -33.19 31.93 44.74
N ALA A 598 -32.87 30.64 44.87
CA ALA A 598 -33.29 29.83 46.01
C ALA A 598 -32.55 30.22 47.29
N ASP A 599 -33.30 30.50 48.36
CA ASP A 599 -32.73 30.90 49.65
C ASP A 599 -32.16 29.70 50.43
N ALA A 600 -30.83 29.69 50.55
CA ALA A 600 -29.97 28.73 51.23
C ALA A 600 -30.19 28.61 52.75
N HIS A 601 -30.79 29.60 53.40
CA HIS A 601 -30.72 29.78 54.86
C HIS A 601 -31.65 28.87 55.68
N ARG A 602 -31.90 27.63 55.25
CA ARG A 602 -32.69 26.65 56.02
C ARG A 602 -31.80 25.52 56.53
N ASP A 603 -31.91 25.18 57.81
CA ASP A 603 -31.27 24.00 58.45
C ASP A 603 -31.62 22.63 57.80
N THR A 604 -32.47 22.64 56.78
CA THR A 604 -32.95 21.47 56.01
C THR A 604 -32.42 21.42 54.58
N ALA A 605 -31.49 22.31 54.21
CA ALA A 605 -30.91 22.36 52.86
C ALA A 605 -30.17 21.04 52.51
N PRO A 606 -30.37 20.49 51.30
CA PRO A 606 -29.61 19.34 50.80
C PRO A 606 -28.10 19.56 50.84
N GLU A 607 -27.32 18.48 50.81
CA GLU A 607 -25.85 18.54 50.86
C GLU A 607 -25.25 19.34 49.69
N TRP A 608 -25.72 19.12 48.46
CA TRP A 608 -25.28 19.86 47.28
C TRP A 608 -25.49 21.38 47.42
N MET A 609 -26.60 21.81 48.04
CA MET A 609 -26.94 23.23 48.16
C MET A 609 -26.01 23.89 49.17
N ARG A 610 -25.74 23.20 50.28
CA ARG A 610 -24.73 23.64 51.27
C ARG A 610 -23.33 23.69 50.67
N GLU A 611 -22.97 22.77 49.78
CA GLU A 611 -21.69 22.81 49.04
C GLU A 611 -21.66 24.01 48.08
N PHE A 612 -22.69 24.17 47.25
CA PHE A 612 -22.84 25.28 46.32
C PHE A 612 -22.73 26.64 47.04
N ASP A 613 -23.50 26.84 48.10
CA ASP A 613 -23.49 28.09 48.87
C ASP A 613 -22.14 28.36 49.54
N LYS A 614 -21.48 27.31 50.05
CA LYS A 614 -20.16 27.42 50.67
C LYS A 614 -19.14 27.96 49.68
N PHE A 615 -19.11 27.43 48.46
CA PHE A 615 -18.14 27.84 47.43
C PHE A 615 -18.54 29.14 46.72
N ARG A 616 -19.83 29.33 46.42
CA ARG A 616 -20.37 30.59 45.89
C ARG A 616 -20.09 31.77 46.82
N SER A 617 -20.39 31.63 48.11
CA SER A 617 -20.16 32.71 49.10
C SER A 617 -18.69 33.11 49.21
N ALA A 618 -17.78 32.19 48.90
CA ALA A 618 -16.34 32.45 48.92
C ALA A 618 -15.84 33.20 47.68
N LEU A 619 -16.65 33.29 46.61
CA LEU A 619 -16.35 34.03 45.38
C LEU A 619 -16.90 35.46 45.36
N GLY A 620 -17.82 35.82 46.25
CA GLY A 620 -18.47 37.13 46.23
C GLY A 620 -19.50 37.26 45.09
N ASP A 621 -19.51 38.39 44.40
CA ASP A 621 -20.48 38.71 43.33
C ASP A 621 -19.99 38.23 41.95
N SER A 622 -19.71 36.93 41.85
CA SER A 622 -19.14 36.28 40.65
C SER A 622 -20.04 35.17 40.13
N ASP A 623 -21.36 35.31 40.29
CA ASP A 623 -22.34 34.33 39.84
C ASP A 623 -22.23 34.02 38.35
N GLY A 624 -21.94 35.03 37.53
CA GLY A 624 -21.71 34.87 36.10
C GLY A 624 -20.58 33.88 35.79
N TYR A 625 -19.52 33.87 36.60
CA TYR A 625 -18.39 32.98 36.40
C TYR A 625 -18.73 31.51 36.70
N ILE A 626 -19.50 31.26 37.76
CA ILE A 626 -20.02 29.92 38.09
C ILE A 626 -20.97 29.43 36.99
N ARG A 627 -21.83 30.32 36.47
CA ARG A 627 -22.75 30.00 35.37
C ARG A 627 -21.99 29.60 34.11
N GLU A 628 -20.97 30.36 33.71
CA GLU A 628 -20.15 30.01 32.55
C GLU A 628 -19.39 28.70 32.77
N MET A 629 -18.76 28.50 33.94
CA MET A 629 -18.11 27.22 34.28
C MET A 629 -19.07 26.04 34.16
N PHE A 630 -20.31 26.18 34.65
CA PHE A 630 -21.33 25.14 34.53
C PHE A 630 -21.72 24.86 33.07
N LYS A 631 -21.92 25.90 32.25
CA LYS A 631 -22.29 25.77 30.83
C LYS A 631 -21.18 25.12 30.01
N GLU A 632 -19.93 25.53 30.23
CA GLU A 632 -18.77 24.93 29.59
C GLU A 632 -18.64 23.46 30.00
N ALA A 633 -18.81 23.15 31.29
CA ALA A 633 -18.74 21.78 31.78
C ALA A 633 -19.81 20.88 31.13
N ARG A 634 -21.02 21.41 30.94
CA ARG A 634 -22.09 20.74 30.20
C ARG A 634 -21.69 20.52 28.76
N SER A 635 -21.27 21.57 28.05
CA SER A 635 -20.90 21.51 26.63
C SER A 635 -19.79 20.48 26.37
N PHE A 636 -18.75 20.47 27.21
CA PHE A 636 -17.61 19.54 27.12
C PHE A 636 -17.82 18.17 27.75
N GLY A 637 -18.99 17.87 28.32
CA GLY A 637 -19.28 16.53 28.84
C GLY A 637 -18.59 16.19 30.16
N ARG A 638 -18.19 17.19 30.95
CA ARG A 638 -17.51 16.97 32.22
C ARG A 638 -18.45 16.38 33.26
N SER A 639 -17.93 15.43 34.02
CA SER A 639 -18.59 14.96 35.24
C SER A 639 -18.31 15.91 36.43
N PRO A 640 -19.17 15.92 37.45
CA PRO A 640 -18.91 16.65 38.69
C PRO A 640 -17.62 16.23 39.40
N ALA A 641 -17.17 14.99 39.23
CA ALA A 641 -15.92 14.51 39.80
C ALA A 641 -14.73 15.16 39.07
N GLU A 642 -14.72 15.13 37.74
CA GLU A 642 -13.66 15.75 36.93
C GLU A 642 -13.54 17.24 37.18
N LEU A 643 -14.65 17.98 37.28
CA LEU A 643 -14.60 19.40 37.60
C LEU A 643 -13.88 19.69 38.92
N ARG A 644 -14.12 18.87 39.95
CA ARG A 644 -13.46 19.03 41.26
C ARG A 644 -11.99 18.65 41.22
N GLU A 645 -11.62 17.67 40.39
CA GLU A 645 -10.25 17.16 40.26
C GLU A 645 -9.35 18.05 39.41
N ARG A 646 -9.89 18.72 38.37
CA ARG A 646 -9.12 19.51 37.40
C ARG A 646 -8.77 20.93 37.86
N THR A 647 -9.19 21.33 39.06
CA THR A 647 -8.89 22.67 39.61
C THR A 647 -7.48 22.77 40.19
N ASP A 648 -6.82 23.91 40.03
CA ASP A 648 -5.67 24.28 40.85
C ASP A 648 -6.14 24.94 42.15
N LYS A 649 -5.76 24.37 43.31
CA LYS A 649 -6.08 24.95 44.62
C LYS A 649 -5.35 26.27 44.90
N ALA A 650 -4.29 26.57 44.13
CA ALA A 650 -3.61 27.87 44.19
C ALA A 650 -4.45 28.98 43.55
N ASP A 651 -5.28 28.64 42.56
CA ASP A 651 -6.28 29.55 41.98
C ASP A 651 -7.60 29.40 42.74
N ILE A 652 -7.81 30.30 43.71
CA ILE A 652 -8.98 30.27 44.60
C ILE A 652 -10.28 30.50 43.82
N GLU A 653 -10.25 31.32 42.76
CA GLU A 653 -11.44 31.66 41.99
C GLU A 653 -11.85 30.48 41.09
N GLU A 654 -10.91 29.91 40.34
CA GLU A 654 -11.10 28.66 39.57
C GLU A 654 -11.62 27.54 40.48
N HIS A 655 -10.92 27.29 41.60
CA HIS A 655 -11.22 26.19 42.49
C HIS A 655 -12.65 26.26 43.05
N HIS A 656 -13.04 27.43 43.56
CA HIS A 656 -14.37 27.61 44.11
C HIS A 656 -15.45 27.60 43.02
N ALA A 657 -15.19 28.18 41.85
CA ALA A 657 -16.17 28.22 40.76
C ALA A 657 -16.45 26.81 40.22
N ALA A 658 -15.40 26.00 40.02
CA ALA A 658 -15.54 24.62 39.59
C ALA A 658 -16.24 23.73 40.62
N HIS A 659 -16.00 23.91 41.93
CA HIS A 659 -16.73 23.16 42.96
C HIS A 659 -18.20 23.57 43.06
N ALA A 660 -18.49 24.87 42.96
CA ALA A 660 -19.86 25.36 42.89
C ALA A 660 -20.58 24.82 41.65
N ALA A 661 -19.95 24.88 40.47
CA ALA A 661 -20.47 24.33 39.23
C ALA A 661 -20.66 22.81 39.30
N ALA A 662 -19.75 22.07 39.93
CA ALA A 662 -19.87 20.62 40.14
C ALA A 662 -21.09 20.26 41.00
N ALA A 663 -21.33 20.99 42.09
CA ALA A 663 -22.51 20.80 42.94
C ALA A 663 -23.81 21.10 42.18
N LEU A 664 -23.84 22.15 41.34
CA LEU A 664 -24.96 22.41 40.44
C LEU A 664 -25.18 21.28 39.44
N LEU A 665 -24.09 20.77 38.85
CA LEU A 665 -24.13 19.73 37.84
C LEU A 665 -24.62 18.40 38.39
N GLU A 666 -24.25 18.03 39.62
CA GLU A 666 -24.79 16.83 40.28
C GLU A 666 -26.31 16.85 40.37
N VAL A 667 -26.86 18.00 40.73
CA VAL A 667 -28.31 18.18 40.88
C VAL A 667 -28.97 18.22 39.54
N TYR A 668 -28.38 18.94 38.60
CA TYR A 668 -28.87 19.00 37.23
C TYR A 668 -29.01 17.58 36.65
N LEU A 669 -27.97 16.76 36.75
CA LEU A 669 -27.98 15.37 36.29
C LEU A 669 -28.96 14.49 37.09
N ALA A 670 -29.04 14.67 38.42
CA ALA A 670 -29.94 13.89 39.27
C ALA A 670 -31.43 14.23 39.03
N VAL A 671 -31.76 15.50 38.78
CA VAL A 671 -33.10 15.92 38.38
C VAL A 671 -33.35 15.51 36.93
N GLY A 672 -32.32 15.43 36.09
CA GLY A 672 -32.33 14.92 34.71
C GLY A 672 -32.94 13.54 34.58
N ALA A 673 -32.71 12.69 35.60
CA ALA A 673 -33.30 11.36 35.70
C ALA A 673 -34.80 11.35 36.06
N SER A 674 -35.42 12.50 36.33
CA SER A 674 -36.85 12.64 36.63
C SER A 674 -37.65 13.04 35.39
N ARG A 675 -38.89 12.55 35.29
CA ARG A 675 -39.81 12.83 34.15
C ARG A 675 -40.25 14.30 34.00
N ASP A 676 -39.85 15.18 34.92
CA ASP A 676 -40.25 16.60 34.92
C ASP A 676 -39.07 17.54 34.57
N HIS A 677 -37.94 17.02 34.07
CA HIS A 677 -36.73 17.80 33.82
C HIS A 677 -36.85 18.74 32.60
N PRO A 678 -36.34 19.98 32.66
CA PRO A 678 -36.19 20.84 31.49
C PRO A 678 -35.14 20.26 30.52
N ILE A 679 -35.54 19.79 29.34
CA ILE A 679 -34.58 19.27 28.35
C ILE A 679 -33.82 20.44 27.70
N ASP A 680 -32.50 20.46 27.86
CA ASP A 680 -31.59 21.28 27.06
C ASP A 680 -31.17 20.57 25.76
N HIS A 681 -30.41 21.26 24.91
CA HIS A 681 -29.99 20.71 23.62
C HIS A 681 -29.12 19.45 23.78
N ASP A 682 -28.20 19.42 24.73
CA ASP A 682 -27.29 18.28 24.94
C ASP A 682 -28.03 17.09 25.55
N HIS A 683 -28.92 17.33 26.52
CA HIS A 683 -29.76 16.30 27.13
C HIS A 683 -30.72 15.69 26.11
N THR A 684 -31.17 16.46 25.11
CA THR A 684 -31.96 15.89 23.99
C THR A 684 -31.19 14.76 23.31
N ILE A 685 -29.90 14.95 23.05
CA ILE A 685 -29.04 13.96 22.39
C ILE A 685 -28.80 12.78 23.33
N GLU A 686 -28.39 13.03 24.58
CA GLU A 686 -28.16 11.99 25.60
C GLU A 686 -29.40 11.09 25.77
N ARG A 687 -30.58 11.70 25.92
CA ARG A 687 -31.84 10.98 26.13
C ARG A 687 -32.25 10.18 24.90
N ALA A 688 -32.05 10.73 23.70
CA ALA A 688 -32.31 9.99 22.47
C ALA A 688 -31.37 8.78 22.36
N THR A 689 -30.08 8.93 22.64
CA THR A 689 -29.11 7.82 22.68
C THR A 689 -29.54 6.72 23.65
N GLU A 690 -29.98 7.07 24.86
CA GLU A 690 -30.50 6.09 25.82
C GLU A 690 -31.72 5.33 25.28
N LEU A 691 -32.68 6.04 24.68
CA LEU A 691 -33.89 5.43 24.11
C LEU A 691 -33.57 4.49 22.94
N VAL A 692 -32.59 4.86 22.11
CA VAL A 692 -32.11 4.05 20.99
C VAL A 692 -31.52 2.73 21.52
N ARG A 693 -30.63 2.82 22.52
CA ARG A 693 -29.99 1.66 23.17
C ARG A 693 -30.94 0.80 24.02
N GLU A 694 -31.95 1.40 24.67
CA GLU A 694 -32.93 0.70 25.50
C GLU A 694 -33.94 -0.10 24.64
N PHE A 695 -34.24 0.39 23.44
CA PHE A 695 -35.20 -0.21 22.51
C PHE A 695 -34.55 -0.54 21.15
N PRO A 696 -33.55 -1.45 21.13
CA PRO A 696 -32.89 -1.86 19.89
C PRO A 696 -33.92 -2.42 18.91
N GLY A 697 -33.83 -2.03 17.64
CA GLY A 697 -34.76 -2.43 16.57
C GLY A 697 -35.97 -1.51 16.35
N ARG A 698 -36.30 -0.61 17.29
CA ARG A 698 -37.26 0.47 17.01
C ARG A 698 -36.61 1.64 16.27
N TYR A 699 -35.32 1.85 16.53
CA TYR A 699 -34.53 2.95 15.99
C TYR A 699 -33.21 2.45 15.36
N GLU A 700 -32.47 1.55 16.01
CA GLU A 700 -31.14 1.02 15.59
C GLU A 700 -31.13 0.14 14.33
N THR A 701 -32.27 -0.10 13.70
CA THR A 701 -32.37 -0.91 12.46
C THR A 701 -33.40 -0.33 11.50
N ARG A 702 -33.77 0.94 11.70
CA ARG A 702 -34.76 1.59 10.84
C ARG A 702 -34.14 2.05 9.53
N PHE A 703 -32.87 2.44 9.55
CA PHE A 703 -32.20 3.01 8.39
C PHE A 703 -31.14 2.04 7.88
N GLU A 704 -31.21 1.75 6.59
CA GLU A 704 -30.15 1.04 5.86
C GLU A 704 -28.94 1.96 5.66
N HIS A 705 -29.17 3.28 5.56
CA HIS A 705 -28.11 4.27 5.38
C HIS A 705 -28.28 5.46 6.33
N VAL A 706 -27.19 5.81 7.03
CA VAL A 706 -27.06 7.01 7.84
C VAL A 706 -25.98 7.90 7.23
N LEU A 707 -26.38 9.03 6.68
CA LEU A 707 -25.50 10.03 6.09
C LEU A 707 -25.29 11.16 7.10
N VAL A 708 -24.05 11.58 7.29
CA VAL A 708 -23.70 12.67 8.22
C VAL A 708 -22.89 13.72 7.50
N ASP A 709 -23.43 14.94 7.42
CA ASP A 709 -22.74 16.11 6.89
C ASP A 709 -21.95 16.83 7.99
N GLU A 710 -20.87 17.53 7.60
CA GLU A 710 -19.94 18.24 8.48
C GLU A 710 -19.45 17.40 9.68
N PHE A 711 -19.04 16.14 9.42
CA PHE A 711 -18.64 15.18 10.45
C PHE A 711 -17.49 15.67 11.34
N GLN A 712 -16.66 16.62 10.87
CA GLN A 712 -15.61 17.24 11.68
C GLN A 712 -16.13 18.02 12.88
N ASP A 713 -17.38 18.52 12.82
CA ASP A 713 -17.98 19.32 13.89
C ASP A 713 -18.77 18.48 14.89
N VAL A 714 -18.66 17.14 14.82
CA VAL A 714 -19.35 16.24 15.73
C VAL A 714 -18.71 16.30 17.12
N SER A 715 -19.55 16.48 18.16
CA SER A 715 -19.15 16.36 19.56
C SER A 715 -19.21 14.92 20.06
N GLU A 716 -18.62 14.64 21.23
CA GLU A 716 -18.56 13.27 21.76
C GLU A 716 -19.93 12.63 21.96
N ARG A 717 -20.89 13.40 22.46
CA ARG A 717 -22.29 12.95 22.62
C ARG A 717 -22.99 12.69 21.30
N GLN A 718 -22.70 13.51 20.29
CA GLN A 718 -23.26 13.36 18.96
C GLN A 718 -22.68 12.12 18.28
N LEU A 719 -21.39 11.84 18.48
CA LEU A 719 -20.75 10.62 18.01
C LEU A 719 -21.37 9.38 18.68
N ASP A 720 -21.54 9.40 20.00
CA ASP A 720 -22.21 8.32 20.76
C ASP A 720 -23.62 8.06 20.25
N PHE A 721 -24.35 9.12 19.91
CA PHE A 721 -25.69 9.04 19.33
C PHE A 721 -25.65 8.43 17.93
N ILE A 722 -24.75 8.90 17.05
CA ILE A 722 -24.57 8.34 15.70
C ILE A 722 -24.23 6.84 15.81
N GLN A 723 -23.27 6.46 16.65
CA GLN A 723 -22.90 5.06 16.87
C GLN A 723 -24.05 4.21 17.38
N ALA A 724 -24.90 4.75 18.27
CA ALA A 724 -26.09 4.04 18.72
C ALA A 724 -27.08 3.79 17.57
N LEU A 725 -27.13 4.63 16.53
CA LEU A 725 -28.02 4.42 15.38
C LEU A 725 -27.54 3.33 14.41
N LEU A 726 -26.27 2.91 14.48
CA LEU A 726 -25.69 1.96 13.53
C LEU A 726 -25.98 0.51 13.96
N GLY A 727 -26.78 -0.19 13.16
CA GLY A 727 -26.93 -1.64 13.23
C GLY A 727 -25.90 -2.38 12.36
N PRO A 728 -25.84 -3.73 12.43
CA PRO A 728 -24.90 -4.54 11.63
C PRO A 728 -25.02 -4.39 10.11
N GLU A 729 -26.21 -4.02 9.62
CA GLU A 729 -26.51 -3.84 8.19
C GLU A 729 -26.65 -2.36 7.80
N THR A 730 -26.37 -1.44 8.74
CA THR A 730 -26.50 0.00 8.51
C THR A 730 -25.18 0.57 8.00
N HIS A 731 -25.23 1.23 6.85
CA HIS A 731 -24.06 1.88 6.28
C HIS A 731 -23.96 3.33 6.77
N LEU A 732 -22.80 3.70 7.32
CA LEU A 732 -22.45 5.08 7.63
C LEU A 732 -21.80 5.74 6.42
N PHE A 733 -22.24 6.93 6.06
CA PHE A 733 -21.60 7.77 5.05
C PHE A 733 -21.39 9.17 5.60
N ALA A 734 -20.19 9.42 6.11
CA ALA A 734 -19.79 10.69 6.71
C ALA A 734 -19.07 11.55 5.68
N VAL A 735 -19.41 12.84 5.61
CA VAL A 735 -18.73 13.84 4.77
C VAL A 735 -18.22 14.96 5.67
N GLY A 736 -17.02 15.46 5.42
CA GLY A 736 -16.51 16.59 6.19
C GLY A 736 -15.13 17.05 5.76
N ASP A 737 -14.61 18.02 6.50
CA ASP A 737 -13.30 18.64 6.27
C ASP A 737 -12.69 19.07 7.60
N ASP A 738 -11.63 18.40 8.07
CA ASP A 738 -10.93 18.78 9.30
C ASP A 738 -10.32 20.19 9.26
N TRP A 739 -10.02 20.73 8.07
CA TRP A 739 -9.55 22.11 7.91
C TRP A 739 -10.68 23.14 8.18
N GLN A 740 -11.95 22.71 8.19
CA GLN A 740 -13.11 23.54 8.51
C GLN A 740 -13.71 23.27 9.89
N SER A 741 -13.01 22.53 10.76
CA SER A 741 -13.48 22.31 12.14
C SER A 741 -13.27 23.57 12.98
N ILE A 742 -14.36 24.33 13.20
CA ILE A 742 -14.33 25.66 13.87
C ILE A 742 -15.38 25.79 14.98
N TYR A 743 -15.94 24.67 15.45
CA TYR A 743 -16.91 24.64 16.55
C TYR A 743 -16.36 23.91 17.78
N GLY A 744 -15.05 23.92 18.02
CA GLY A 744 -14.44 23.29 19.20
C GLY A 744 -14.96 23.89 20.51
N PHE A 745 -15.28 25.19 20.53
CA PHE A 745 -15.98 25.85 21.64
C PHE A 745 -17.39 25.28 21.95
N ARG A 746 -17.96 24.45 21.07
CA ARG A 746 -19.21 23.70 21.30
C ARG A 746 -18.96 22.21 21.60
N GLY A 747 -17.71 21.83 21.87
CA GLY A 747 -17.31 20.46 22.17
C GLY A 747 -17.04 19.59 20.95
N SER A 748 -17.00 20.14 19.73
CA SER A 748 -16.59 19.42 18.52
C SER A 748 -15.12 19.02 18.59
N LYS A 749 -14.77 17.81 18.14
CA LYS A 749 -13.39 17.31 18.20
C LYS A 749 -12.88 16.92 16.81
N PRO A 750 -11.99 17.71 16.16
CA PRO A 750 -11.42 17.37 14.86
C PRO A 750 -10.70 16.00 14.85
N ALA A 751 -10.25 15.52 16.02
CA ALA A 751 -9.68 14.19 16.19
C ALA A 751 -10.62 13.07 15.72
N PHE A 752 -11.94 13.20 15.90
CA PHE A 752 -12.90 12.16 15.48
C PHE A 752 -12.91 11.93 13.97
N PHE A 753 -12.69 13.00 13.20
CA PHE A 753 -12.56 12.92 11.75
C PHE A 753 -11.23 12.25 11.34
N ARG A 754 -10.12 12.62 11.98
CA ARG A 754 -8.79 12.05 11.70
C ARG A 754 -8.70 10.57 12.03
N GLU A 755 -9.29 10.18 13.15
CA GLU A 755 -9.24 8.82 13.70
C GLU A 755 -10.46 7.97 13.28
N PHE A 756 -11.18 8.35 12.23
CA PHE A 756 -12.41 7.67 11.77
C PHE A 756 -12.19 6.16 11.58
N GLU A 757 -11.15 5.77 10.85
CA GLU A 757 -10.86 4.36 10.53
C GLU A 757 -10.50 3.53 11.77
N SER A 758 -9.99 4.19 12.82
CA SER A 758 -9.71 3.53 14.10
C SER A 758 -10.96 3.35 14.97
N ARG A 759 -12.03 4.12 14.70
CA ARG A 759 -13.30 4.07 15.43
C ARG A 759 -14.36 3.21 14.75
N PHE A 760 -14.30 3.12 13.43
CA PHE A 760 -15.25 2.36 12.62
C PHE A 760 -14.48 1.27 11.87
N GLU A 761 -14.69 0.02 12.27
CA GLU A 761 -14.16 -1.17 11.56
C GLU A 761 -14.76 -1.26 10.15
N GLU A 762 -14.11 -1.94 9.21
CA GLU A 762 -14.62 -2.10 7.84
C GLU A 762 -14.97 -0.73 7.21
N SER A 763 -14.01 0.19 7.25
CA SER A 763 -14.16 1.57 6.79
C SER A 763 -13.33 1.87 5.55
N SER A 764 -13.80 2.86 4.77
CA SER A 764 -13.06 3.46 3.67
C SER A 764 -12.97 4.98 3.80
N ARG A 765 -11.91 5.56 3.22
CA ARG A 765 -11.75 7.00 3.04
C ARG A 765 -11.64 7.33 1.56
N THR A 766 -12.41 8.32 1.12
CA THR A 766 -12.32 8.90 -0.23
C THR A 766 -12.01 10.38 -0.11
N THR A 767 -10.87 10.82 -0.65
CA THR A 767 -10.46 12.22 -0.61
C THR A 767 -10.91 12.94 -1.90
N LEU A 768 -11.60 14.08 -1.75
CA LEU A 768 -11.92 14.97 -2.86
C LEU A 768 -10.91 16.12 -2.88
N GLU A 769 -10.14 16.21 -3.97
CA GLU A 769 -8.96 17.09 -4.08
C GLU A 769 -9.25 18.32 -4.97
N THR A 770 -10.22 18.24 -5.87
CA THR A 770 -10.53 19.30 -6.83
C THR A 770 -11.50 20.33 -6.26
N ASN A 771 -11.05 21.57 -6.07
CA ASN A 771 -11.86 22.72 -5.65
C ASN A 771 -12.49 23.41 -6.88
N TYR A 772 -13.82 23.40 -6.94
CA TYR A 772 -14.62 24.00 -8.02
C TYR A 772 -15.08 25.43 -7.74
N ARG A 773 -14.86 25.92 -6.50
CA ARG A 773 -15.32 27.23 -6.04
C ARG A 773 -14.26 28.31 -6.24
N CYS A 774 -13.08 28.10 -5.66
CA CYS A 774 -12.10 29.15 -5.47
C CYS A 774 -11.10 29.22 -6.64
N PRO A 775 -10.58 30.40 -6.96
CA PRO A 775 -9.52 30.54 -7.96
C PRO A 775 -8.21 29.86 -7.53
N PRO A 776 -7.32 29.47 -8.47
CA PRO A 776 -6.09 28.72 -8.15
C PRO A 776 -5.15 29.42 -7.17
N SER A 777 -5.07 30.74 -7.27
CA SER A 777 -4.30 31.59 -6.37
C SER A 777 -4.82 31.54 -4.92
N VAL A 778 -6.14 31.58 -4.74
CA VAL A 778 -6.79 31.48 -3.43
C VAL A 778 -6.65 30.07 -2.85
N VAL A 779 -6.82 29.03 -3.67
CA VAL A 779 -6.62 27.63 -3.24
C VAL A 779 -5.20 27.44 -2.71
N ARG A 780 -4.18 27.88 -3.46
CA ARG A 780 -2.78 27.82 -3.00
C ARG A 780 -2.56 28.61 -1.70
N ALA A 781 -3.02 29.86 -1.64
CA ALA A 781 -2.82 30.71 -0.46
C ALA A 781 -3.50 30.13 0.79
N SER A 782 -4.73 29.62 0.66
CA SER A 782 -5.47 29.01 1.76
C SER A 782 -4.88 27.66 2.19
N ALA A 783 -4.41 26.85 1.25
CA ALA A 783 -3.70 25.61 1.57
C ALA A 783 -2.40 25.88 2.34
N SER A 784 -1.62 26.91 1.96
CA SER A 784 -0.39 27.27 2.70
C SER A 784 -0.65 27.64 4.16
N VAL A 785 -1.80 28.25 4.47
CA VAL A 785 -2.19 28.52 5.88
C VAL A 785 -2.33 27.23 6.68
N MET A 786 -2.81 26.15 6.04
CA MET A 786 -3.05 24.86 6.70
C MET A 786 -1.82 23.94 6.71
N LEU A 787 -0.90 24.07 5.74
CA LEU A 787 0.34 23.27 5.70
C LEU A 787 1.27 23.54 6.90
N ASP A 788 1.15 24.70 7.54
CA ASP A 788 1.87 25.07 8.77
C ASP A 788 1.19 24.54 10.06
N SER A 789 0.11 23.77 9.95
CA SER A 789 -0.59 23.17 11.10
C SER A 789 0.10 21.88 11.55
N ASP A 790 0.35 21.76 12.86
CA ASP A 790 0.86 20.51 13.47
C ASP A 790 -0.26 19.47 13.70
N GLU A 791 -1.53 19.87 13.56
CA GLU A 791 -2.70 19.02 13.84
C GLU A 791 -3.50 18.61 12.60
N ALA A 792 -3.46 19.39 11.52
CA ALA A 792 -4.29 19.16 10.35
C ALA A 792 -3.81 17.96 9.53
N THR A 793 -4.76 17.25 8.91
CA THR A 793 -4.44 16.20 7.94
C THR A 793 -3.74 16.85 6.74
N THR A 794 -2.58 16.32 6.37
CA THR A 794 -1.90 16.74 5.13
C THR A 794 -2.69 16.23 3.94
N LYS A 795 -3.21 17.15 3.12
CA LYS A 795 -3.92 16.83 1.88
C LYS A 795 -3.59 17.83 0.77
N GLN A 796 -3.71 17.38 -0.46
CA GLN A 796 -3.53 18.20 -1.65
C GLN A 796 -4.89 18.70 -2.13
N VAL A 797 -4.94 19.97 -2.52
CA VAL A 797 -6.15 20.61 -3.05
C VAL A 797 -5.75 21.40 -4.27
N ASP A 798 -6.34 21.06 -5.41
CA ASP A 798 -6.11 21.69 -6.69
C ASP A 798 -7.35 22.45 -7.12
N ALA A 799 -7.19 23.58 -7.79
CA ALA A 799 -8.34 24.32 -8.34
C ALA A 799 -8.75 23.72 -9.69
N HIS A 800 -10.06 23.65 -9.94
CA HIS A 800 -10.61 23.29 -11.25
C HIS A 800 -10.37 24.39 -12.30
N ALA A 801 -10.40 25.66 -11.89
CA ALA A 801 -10.15 26.78 -12.78
C ALA A 801 -8.66 26.83 -13.21
N ASP A 802 -8.39 27.26 -14.44
CA ASP A 802 -7.01 27.40 -14.94
C ASP A 802 -6.31 28.69 -14.49
N ASP A 803 -7.08 29.75 -14.23
CA ASP A 803 -6.58 31.08 -13.91
C ASP A 803 -7.50 31.79 -12.90
N GLY A 804 -7.01 32.86 -12.29
CA GLY A 804 -7.75 33.63 -11.30
C GLY A 804 -6.95 34.74 -10.66
N ASP A 805 -7.65 35.82 -10.28
CA ASP A 805 -7.03 36.96 -9.61
C ASP A 805 -6.43 36.50 -8.26
N PRO A 806 -5.19 36.88 -7.94
CA PRO A 806 -4.59 36.59 -6.64
C PRO A 806 -5.30 37.32 -5.48
N PRO A 807 -5.30 36.75 -4.27
CA PRO A 807 -5.77 37.45 -3.08
C PRO A 807 -5.07 38.81 -2.94
N VAL A 808 -5.80 39.83 -2.49
CA VAL A 808 -5.26 41.17 -2.26
C VAL A 808 -5.20 41.47 -0.77
N LEU A 809 -4.01 41.70 -0.24
CA LEU A 809 -3.74 42.14 1.12
C LEU A 809 -3.67 43.68 1.18
N HIS A 810 -4.66 44.29 1.81
CA HIS A 810 -4.74 45.73 2.03
C HIS A 810 -4.18 46.10 3.41
N ARG A 811 -3.02 46.75 3.43
CA ARG A 811 -2.34 47.19 4.66
C ARG A 811 -2.65 48.65 4.97
N LEU A 812 -3.40 48.89 6.04
CA LEU A 812 -3.79 50.23 6.48
C LEU A 812 -2.83 50.73 7.56
N SER A 813 -2.42 52.00 7.45
CA SER A 813 -1.57 52.70 8.43
C SER A 813 -2.29 53.91 9.03
N GLY A 814 -1.82 54.42 10.17
CA GLY A 814 -2.37 55.61 10.81
C GLY A 814 -3.56 55.29 11.73
N PRO A 815 -4.57 56.17 11.86
CA PRO A 815 -5.73 55.98 12.75
C PRO A 815 -6.65 54.88 12.21
N TYR A 816 -6.23 53.62 12.37
CA TYR A 816 -6.82 52.46 11.72
C TYR A 816 -8.31 52.28 12.06
N ASP A 817 -8.68 52.42 13.33
CA ASP A 817 -10.04 52.16 13.82
C ASP A 817 -11.08 53.10 13.19
N ASP A 818 -10.69 54.33 12.88
CA ASP A 818 -11.54 55.31 12.19
C ASP A 818 -11.58 55.05 10.67
N ARG A 819 -10.47 54.58 10.09
CA ARG A 819 -10.32 54.42 8.63
C ARG A 819 -10.92 53.14 8.07
N ILE A 820 -10.91 52.04 8.84
CA ILE A 820 -11.30 50.72 8.34
C ILE A 820 -12.72 50.71 7.76
N GLY A 821 -13.67 51.41 8.40
CA GLY A 821 -15.06 51.45 7.94
C GLY A 821 -15.21 52.13 6.58
N SER A 822 -14.59 53.30 6.40
CA SER A 822 -14.58 54.00 5.11
C SER A 822 -13.90 53.17 4.03
N TYR A 823 -12.78 52.52 4.35
CA TYR A 823 -12.02 51.73 3.39
C TYR A 823 -12.76 50.48 2.91
N VAL A 824 -13.40 49.75 3.83
CA VAL A 824 -14.27 48.61 3.48
C VAL A 824 -15.47 49.07 2.65
N ALA A 825 -16.05 50.23 2.95
CA ALA A 825 -17.12 50.80 2.14
C ALA A 825 -16.67 51.18 0.72
N ASP A 826 -15.48 51.77 0.57
CA ASP A 826 -14.87 52.04 -0.74
C ASP A 826 -14.75 50.73 -1.55
N MET A 827 -14.23 49.66 -0.94
CA MET A 827 -14.07 48.35 -1.60
C MET A 827 -15.39 47.73 -2.05
N VAL A 828 -16.45 47.86 -1.25
CA VAL A 828 -17.80 47.40 -1.65
C VAL A 828 -18.30 48.20 -2.85
N GLU A 829 -18.18 49.53 -2.82
CA GLU A 829 -18.60 50.38 -3.94
C GLU A 829 -17.77 50.12 -5.20
N ASP A 830 -16.48 49.81 -5.05
CA ASP A 830 -15.59 49.41 -6.15
C ASP A 830 -16.02 48.09 -6.79
N ALA A 831 -16.36 47.08 -5.98
CA ALA A 831 -16.90 45.82 -6.47
C ALA A 831 -18.18 46.03 -7.30
N VAL A 832 -19.07 46.91 -6.82
CA VAL A 832 -20.31 47.27 -7.53
C VAL A 832 -20.04 48.09 -8.79
N ASP A 833 -19.12 49.06 -8.73
CA ASP A 833 -18.65 49.85 -9.88
C ASP A 833 -18.01 48.98 -10.98
N ASP A 834 -17.50 47.81 -10.60
CA ASP A 834 -16.89 46.81 -11.48
C ASP A 834 -17.88 45.76 -11.99
N GLY A 835 -19.16 45.89 -11.62
CA GLY A 835 -20.29 45.16 -12.21
C GLY A 835 -20.90 44.08 -11.34
N LEU A 836 -20.49 43.95 -10.08
CA LEU A 836 -21.14 43.06 -9.10
C LEU A 836 -22.39 43.73 -8.51
N ASP A 837 -23.36 42.93 -8.08
CA ASP A 837 -24.47 43.41 -7.27
C ASP A 837 -24.06 43.43 -5.78
N TYR A 838 -24.78 44.18 -4.94
CA TYR A 838 -24.49 44.20 -3.50
C TYR A 838 -24.57 42.79 -2.88
N GLY A 839 -25.48 41.94 -3.37
CA GLY A 839 -25.61 40.54 -2.93
C GLY A 839 -24.39 39.67 -3.23
N ASP A 840 -23.56 40.05 -4.21
CA ASP A 840 -22.34 39.32 -4.60
C ASP A 840 -21.15 39.65 -3.69
N VAL A 841 -21.32 40.58 -2.75
CA VAL A 841 -20.27 41.03 -1.84
C VAL A 841 -20.53 40.54 -0.41
N MET A 842 -19.56 39.83 0.13
CA MET A 842 -19.57 39.35 1.52
C MET A 842 -18.43 40.00 2.32
N VAL A 843 -18.79 40.64 3.43
CA VAL A 843 -17.84 41.22 4.38
C VAL A 843 -17.81 40.38 5.64
N LEU A 844 -16.62 39.88 5.98
CA LEU A 844 -16.40 38.98 7.10
C LEU A 844 -15.54 39.62 8.18
N THR A 845 -15.95 39.48 9.44
CA THR A 845 -15.14 39.84 10.61
C THR A 845 -15.04 38.69 11.62
N ARG A 846 -14.07 38.73 12.54
CA ARG A 846 -13.91 37.67 13.55
C ARG A 846 -15.06 37.65 14.57
N THR A 847 -15.50 38.83 15.01
CA THR A 847 -16.51 39.01 16.07
C THR A 847 -17.56 40.04 15.65
N ASN A 848 -18.65 40.14 16.40
CA ASN A 848 -19.63 41.23 16.24
C ASN A 848 -19.18 42.56 16.88
N TYR A 849 -17.96 42.60 17.43
CA TYR A 849 -17.36 43.75 18.11
C TYR A 849 -16.18 44.29 17.28
N GLY A 850 -15.39 45.20 17.85
CA GLY A 850 -14.21 45.76 17.17
C GLY A 850 -14.61 46.68 16.01
N PRO A 851 -14.23 46.38 14.75
CA PRO A 851 -14.44 47.27 13.61
C PRO A 851 -15.91 47.38 13.16
N ASN A 852 -16.79 46.46 13.59
CA ASN A 852 -18.16 46.36 13.08
C ASN A 852 -18.96 47.66 13.18
N PRO A 853 -19.04 48.35 14.34
CA PRO A 853 -19.82 49.59 14.45
C PRO A 853 -19.33 50.69 13.50
N THR A 854 -18.02 50.79 13.26
CA THR A 854 -17.46 51.75 12.32
C THR A 854 -17.82 51.38 10.88
N ILE A 855 -17.71 50.11 10.49
CA ILE A 855 -18.12 49.63 9.16
C ILE A 855 -19.62 49.89 8.92
N GLU A 856 -20.48 49.52 9.87
CA GLU A 856 -21.93 49.74 9.78
C GLU A 856 -22.28 51.23 9.67
N SER A 857 -21.61 52.09 10.43
CA SER A 857 -21.80 53.55 10.36
C SER A 857 -21.51 54.08 8.95
N HIS A 858 -20.43 53.61 8.31
CA HIS A 858 -20.07 54.02 6.95
C HIS A 858 -21.01 53.43 5.89
N PHE A 859 -21.44 52.18 6.01
CA PHE A 859 -22.45 51.61 5.12
C PHE A 859 -23.75 52.42 5.17
N ASN A 860 -24.23 52.72 6.37
CA ASN A 860 -25.43 53.54 6.56
C ASN A 860 -25.26 54.96 6.00
N ALA A 861 -24.12 55.61 6.24
CA ALA A 861 -23.85 56.97 5.78
C ALA A 861 -23.81 57.06 4.24
N ARG A 862 -23.37 56.00 3.56
CA ARG A 862 -23.27 55.93 2.09
C ARG A 862 -24.46 55.26 1.41
N GLY A 863 -25.42 54.77 2.19
CA GLY A 863 -26.61 54.08 1.66
C GLY A 863 -26.31 52.70 1.08
N ILE A 864 -25.23 52.04 1.51
CA ILE A 864 -24.90 50.66 1.14
C ILE A 864 -25.85 49.72 1.92
N PRO A 865 -26.72 48.95 1.23
CA PRO A 865 -27.60 48.00 1.91
C PRO A 865 -26.78 46.82 2.43
N PHE A 866 -26.96 46.45 3.70
CA PHE A 866 -26.27 45.32 4.30
C PHE A 866 -27.18 44.53 5.25
N THR A 867 -26.86 43.26 5.43
CA THR A 867 -27.65 42.30 6.21
C THR A 867 -26.73 41.29 6.91
N GLY A 868 -27.20 40.72 8.02
CA GLY A 868 -26.48 39.70 8.79
C GLY A 868 -26.60 38.27 8.27
N SER A 869 -27.37 38.06 7.20
CA SER A 869 -27.63 36.77 6.55
C SER A 869 -27.64 36.96 5.04
N ALA A 870 -27.34 35.92 4.27
CA ALA A 870 -27.55 35.94 2.82
C ALA A 870 -29.05 36.19 2.54
N ASP A 871 -29.38 37.42 2.11
CA ASP A 871 -30.73 37.89 1.74
C ASP A 871 -30.98 37.63 0.24
N ASP A 872 -32.12 38.06 -0.31
CA ASP A 872 -32.59 37.87 -1.70
C ASP A 872 -31.67 38.44 -2.82
N GLY A 873 -30.37 38.63 -2.57
CA GLY A 873 -29.37 39.15 -3.51
C GLY A 873 -29.27 40.67 -3.56
N ALA A 874 -30.03 41.40 -2.73
CA ALA A 874 -30.13 42.86 -2.82
C ALA A 874 -29.17 43.64 -1.89
N SER A 875 -28.50 42.95 -0.96
CA SER A 875 -27.75 43.58 0.14
C SER A 875 -26.40 42.88 0.36
N VAL A 876 -25.39 43.63 0.78
CA VAL A 876 -24.08 43.10 1.21
C VAL A 876 -24.27 42.17 2.40
N THR A 877 -23.69 40.98 2.31
CA THR A 877 -23.71 40.03 3.43
C THR A 877 -22.60 40.40 4.43
N PHE A 878 -22.97 40.97 5.57
CA PHE A 878 -22.04 41.39 6.63
C PHE A 878 -22.20 40.53 7.89
N GLN A 879 -21.24 39.64 8.13
CA GLN A 879 -21.36 38.64 9.19
C GLN A 879 -20.00 38.20 9.76
N THR A 880 -20.03 37.41 10.84
CA THR A 880 -18.79 36.80 11.35
C THR A 880 -18.36 35.61 10.51
N VAL A 881 -17.06 35.30 10.51
CA VAL A 881 -16.52 34.12 9.81
C VAL A 881 -17.25 32.83 10.24
N HIS A 882 -17.55 32.68 11.53
CA HIS A 882 -18.29 31.52 12.05
C HIS A 882 -19.69 31.34 11.45
N ARG A 883 -20.38 32.45 11.13
CA ARG A 883 -21.72 32.40 10.52
C ARG A 883 -21.65 32.19 9.01
N SER A 884 -20.53 32.56 8.39
CA SER A 884 -20.32 32.40 6.95
C SER A 884 -20.09 30.95 6.51
N LYS A 885 -19.84 30.02 7.45
CA LYS A 885 -19.67 28.61 7.10
C LYS A 885 -20.93 28.07 6.43
N GLY A 886 -20.75 27.49 5.24
CA GLY A 886 -21.85 27.04 4.38
C GLY A 886 -22.32 28.06 3.35
N THR A 887 -21.95 29.34 3.48
CA THR A 887 -22.22 30.37 2.47
C THR A 887 -20.98 30.65 1.61
N GLU A 888 -21.18 31.31 0.47
CA GLU A 888 -20.16 31.70 -0.51
C GLU A 888 -20.59 33.00 -1.21
N ALA A 889 -19.63 33.72 -1.80
CA ALA A 889 -19.90 34.92 -2.61
C ALA A 889 -18.80 35.17 -3.65
N PRO A 890 -19.13 35.78 -4.80
CA PRO A 890 -18.15 36.23 -5.79
C PRO A 890 -17.01 37.06 -5.18
N CYS A 891 -17.34 38.09 -4.39
CA CYS A 891 -16.36 38.95 -3.73
C CYS A 891 -16.41 38.80 -2.21
N VAL A 892 -15.29 38.37 -1.60
CA VAL A 892 -15.15 38.30 -0.15
C VAL A 892 -14.14 39.34 0.35
N ILE A 893 -14.55 40.09 1.37
CA ILE A 893 -13.72 41.05 2.10
C ILE A 893 -13.56 40.54 3.54
N LEU A 894 -12.39 39.96 3.87
CA LEU A 894 -12.02 39.67 5.24
C LEU A 894 -11.55 40.95 5.92
N ALA A 895 -12.45 41.61 6.62
CA ALA A 895 -12.18 42.82 7.36
C ALA A 895 -11.48 42.49 8.70
N HIS A 896 -10.43 43.26 9.00
CA HIS A 896 -9.71 43.20 10.27
C HIS A 896 -8.97 41.89 10.56
N ALA A 897 -8.21 41.41 9.57
CA ALA A 897 -7.22 40.34 9.75
C ALA A 897 -5.97 40.86 10.50
N VAL A 898 -6.13 41.18 11.78
CA VAL A 898 -5.11 41.80 12.64
C VAL A 898 -4.71 40.85 13.77
N ASP A 899 -3.42 40.75 14.10
CA ASP A 899 -2.93 40.04 15.31
C ASP A 899 -2.93 41.03 16.49
N ASP A 900 -4.11 41.51 16.88
CA ASP A 900 -4.31 42.39 18.05
C ASP A 900 -4.71 41.63 19.32
N ARG A 901 -4.93 40.31 19.19
CA ARG A 901 -5.33 39.38 20.25
C ARG A 901 -6.70 39.66 20.87
N GLU A 902 -7.41 40.70 20.46
CA GLU A 902 -8.70 41.10 21.05
C GLU A 902 -9.88 40.86 20.11
N ASN A 903 -9.82 41.39 18.90
CA ASN A 903 -10.94 41.39 17.95
C ASN A 903 -10.55 40.95 16.54
N GLY A 904 -9.27 40.82 16.23
CA GLY A 904 -8.75 40.32 14.97
C GLY A 904 -8.57 38.79 14.93
N ILE A 905 -7.87 38.29 13.90
CA ILE A 905 -7.57 36.86 13.71
C ILE A 905 -6.04 36.68 13.73
N PRO A 906 -5.47 35.90 14.65
CA PRO A 906 -6.15 35.17 15.72
C PRO A 906 -6.63 36.09 16.86
N MET A 907 -7.77 35.72 17.42
CA MET A 907 -8.23 36.24 18.70
C MET A 907 -7.58 35.44 19.84
N GLU A 908 -7.16 36.05 20.96
CA GLU A 908 -6.80 35.25 22.13
C GLU A 908 -8.05 34.60 22.74
N PRO A 909 -7.94 33.37 23.30
CA PRO A 909 -9.07 32.73 23.92
C PRO A 909 -9.64 33.64 25.01
N ARG A 910 -10.95 33.94 24.94
CA ARG A 910 -11.66 34.70 25.99
C ARG A 910 -11.82 33.93 27.30
N THR A 911 -11.12 32.81 27.46
CA THR A 911 -11.08 32.09 28.71
C THR A 911 -10.62 33.06 29.78
N ASN A 912 -11.52 33.46 30.68
CA ASN A 912 -11.10 33.77 32.03
C ASN A 912 -10.22 32.58 32.43
N GLU A 913 -8.95 32.80 32.74
CA GLU A 913 -7.94 31.75 32.92
C GLU A 913 -8.44 30.57 33.78
N GLY A 914 -9.39 30.80 34.69
CA GLY A 914 -9.96 29.74 35.50
C GLY A 914 -11.23 29.02 34.97
N LEU A 915 -11.65 29.13 33.70
CA LEU A 915 -12.63 28.18 33.10
C LEU A 915 -11.99 26.83 32.72
N ARG A 916 -10.67 26.74 32.85
CA ARG A 916 -9.83 25.58 32.54
C ARG A 916 -10.38 24.22 33.04
N PRO A 917 -10.97 24.08 34.25
CA PRO A 917 -11.50 22.80 34.71
C PRO A 917 -12.67 22.27 33.88
N ALA A 918 -13.43 23.16 33.25
CA ALA A 918 -14.61 22.84 32.45
C ALA A 918 -14.28 22.56 30.98
N ILE A 919 -13.36 23.32 30.40
CA ILE A 919 -13.02 23.22 28.97
C ILE A 919 -12.06 22.06 28.67
N ASP A 920 -11.93 21.72 27.39
CA ASP A 920 -10.92 20.77 26.91
C ASP A 920 -9.60 21.49 26.60
N GLU A 921 -8.59 21.28 27.45
CA GLU A 921 -7.25 21.85 27.28
C GLU A 921 -6.48 21.23 26.10
N THR A 922 -6.97 20.10 25.56
CA THR A 922 -6.34 19.46 24.39
C THR A 922 -6.69 20.14 23.07
N LEU A 923 -7.68 21.04 23.05
CA LEU A 923 -8.02 21.83 21.88
C LEU A 923 -7.07 23.03 21.78
N ASP A 924 -6.23 23.04 20.75
CA ASP A 924 -5.39 24.20 20.45
C ASP A 924 -6.24 25.33 19.82
N HIS A 925 -6.51 26.35 20.63
CA HIS A 925 -7.27 27.54 20.22
C HIS A 925 -6.65 28.26 19.01
N TYR A 926 -5.32 28.31 18.90
CA TYR A 926 -4.68 28.96 17.76
C TYR A 926 -4.86 28.13 16.48
N GLU A 927 -4.85 26.80 16.58
CA GLU A 927 -5.17 25.94 15.45
C GLU A 927 -6.64 26.05 15.03
N GLU A 928 -7.58 26.26 15.97
CA GLU A 928 -8.96 26.63 15.62
C GLU A 928 -9.04 27.99 14.91
N GLU A 929 -8.33 29.02 15.39
CA GLU A 929 -8.27 30.33 14.72
C GLU A 929 -7.61 30.27 13.34
N ARG A 930 -6.65 29.36 13.13
CA ARG A 930 -6.04 29.08 11.82
C ARG A 930 -7.06 28.47 10.86
N ARG A 931 -7.81 27.45 11.29
CA ARG A 931 -8.93 26.86 10.54
C ARG A 931 -10.00 27.90 10.23
N LEU A 932 -10.27 28.81 11.17
CA LEU A 932 -11.20 29.93 10.96
C LEU A 932 -10.70 30.88 9.87
N PHE A 933 -9.41 31.21 9.85
CA PHE A 933 -8.81 32.01 8.78
C PHE A 933 -8.94 31.31 7.42
N TYR A 934 -8.66 30.00 7.36
CA TYR A 934 -8.87 29.16 6.18
C TYR A 934 -10.34 29.18 5.70
N VAL A 935 -11.30 29.04 6.62
CA VAL A 935 -12.74 29.11 6.31
C VAL A 935 -13.09 30.45 5.67
N ALA A 936 -12.58 31.57 6.21
CA ALA A 936 -12.83 32.91 5.67
C ALA A 936 -12.33 33.05 4.22
N MET A 937 -11.12 32.57 3.93
CA MET A 937 -10.53 32.63 2.59
C MET A 937 -11.34 31.80 1.58
N THR A 938 -11.85 30.64 1.99
CA THR A 938 -12.53 29.69 1.10
C THR A 938 -14.02 29.96 0.89
N ARG A 939 -14.52 31.13 1.34
CA ARG A 939 -15.88 31.60 1.03
C ARG A 939 -15.97 32.29 -0.34
N THR A 940 -14.84 32.59 -0.97
CA THR A 940 -14.78 33.37 -2.21
C THR A 940 -14.89 32.50 -3.45
N GLU A 941 -15.57 33.00 -4.48
CA GLU A 941 -15.64 32.37 -5.80
C GLU A 941 -14.73 33.07 -6.82
N GLU A 942 -14.58 34.40 -6.74
CA GLU A 942 -13.80 35.17 -7.71
C GLU A 942 -12.68 35.98 -7.06
N THR A 943 -12.99 36.89 -6.12
CA THR A 943 -12.02 37.83 -5.58
C THR A 943 -11.98 37.84 -4.05
N LEU A 944 -10.77 37.66 -3.49
CA LEU A 944 -10.51 37.72 -2.06
C LEU A 944 -9.71 38.97 -1.69
N ASN A 945 -10.28 39.81 -0.83
CA ASN A 945 -9.60 40.96 -0.26
C ASN A 945 -9.44 40.80 1.25
N ILE A 946 -8.23 40.99 1.77
CA ILE A 946 -7.88 40.85 3.19
C ILE A 946 -7.44 42.21 3.71
N VAL A 947 -8.19 42.80 4.64
CA VAL A 947 -7.88 44.12 5.22
C VAL A 947 -7.18 43.93 6.55
N THR A 948 -5.96 44.46 6.67
CA THR A 948 -5.10 44.33 7.85
C THR A 948 -4.48 45.66 8.28
N ARG A 949 -3.92 45.69 9.48
CA ARG A 949 -3.19 46.83 10.04
C ARG A 949 -1.70 46.65 9.80
N SER A 950 -1.02 47.67 9.27
CA SER A 950 0.38 47.57 8.84
C SER A 950 1.37 47.28 9.97
N ASP A 951 1.03 47.62 11.21
CA ASP A 951 1.87 47.40 12.41
C ASP A 951 1.49 46.14 13.21
N ALA A 952 0.42 45.43 12.82
CA ALA A 952 -0.10 44.26 13.53
C ALA A 952 -0.78 43.28 12.57
N ILE A 953 -0.06 42.89 11.51
CA ILE A 953 -0.58 41.97 10.50
C ILE A 953 -0.88 40.60 11.14
N SER A 954 -2.02 40.00 10.80
CA SER A 954 -2.36 38.63 11.21
C SER A 954 -1.20 37.67 10.92
N ARG A 955 -0.83 36.85 11.90
CA ARG A 955 0.24 35.86 11.73
C ARG A 955 0.01 34.87 10.59
N TYR A 956 -1.25 34.56 10.27
CA TYR A 956 -1.61 33.60 9.22
C TYR A 956 -1.34 34.13 7.81
N VAL A 957 -1.20 35.45 7.65
CA VAL A 957 -0.80 36.08 6.39
C VAL A 957 0.67 35.78 6.05
N TYR A 958 1.54 35.51 7.03
CA TYR A 958 2.95 35.20 6.76
C TYR A 958 3.16 33.81 6.16
N SER A 959 2.17 32.92 6.22
CA SER A 959 2.20 31.58 5.62
C SER A 959 2.05 31.60 4.10
N PHE A 960 1.76 32.76 3.48
CA PHE A 960 1.61 32.85 2.03
C PHE A 960 2.96 32.67 1.32
N ASP A 961 3.13 31.56 0.60
CA ASP A 961 4.39 31.16 -0.05
C ASP A 961 4.80 32.13 -1.17
N GLN A 962 3.90 32.42 -2.12
CA GLN A 962 3.95 33.47 -3.15
C GLN A 962 2.53 33.67 -3.75
N GLY A 963 2.25 34.82 -4.38
CA GLY A 963 1.01 35.01 -5.16
C GLY A 963 -0.14 35.71 -4.42
N VAL A 964 0.19 36.54 -3.44
CA VAL A 964 -0.73 37.52 -2.84
C VAL A 964 -0.26 38.91 -3.21
N ASP A 965 -1.18 39.74 -3.67
CA ASP A 965 -0.87 41.12 -4.01
C ASP A 965 -1.05 42.04 -2.83
N VAL A 966 -0.14 42.99 -2.68
CA VAL A 966 -0.11 43.85 -1.50
C VAL A 966 -0.38 45.28 -1.89
N VAL A 967 -1.38 45.88 -1.23
CA VAL A 967 -1.74 47.29 -1.38
C VAL A 967 -1.47 48.01 -0.06
N ASP A 968 -0.51 48.94 -0.09
CA ASP A 968 -0.20 49.81 1.06
C ASP A 968 -1.09 51.05 1.05
N ALA A 969 -2.19 50.98 1.79
CA ALA A 969 -3.08 52.11 2.05
C ALA A 969 -2.50 53.03 3.15
N SER A 970 -1.30 53.55 2.89
CA SER A 970 -0.69 54.58 3.72
C SER A 970 -1.39 55.93 3.53
N VAL A 971 -1.41 56.72 4.60
CA VAL A 971 -1.75 58.14 4.49
C VAL A 971 -0.59 58.81 3.77
N GLN A 972 -0.74 59.08 2.48
CA GLN A 972 0.23 59.88 1.73
C GLN A 972 -0.28 61.30 1.58
N SER A 973 0.66 62.24 1.47
CA SER A 973 0.34 63.53 0.87
C SER A 973 0.74 63.44 -0.60
N VAL A 974 -0.11 63.93 -1.50
CA VAL A 974 0.20 64.01 -2.94
C VAL A 974 0.10 65.49 -3.34
N GLU A 975 1.12 65.98 -4.03
CA GLU A 975 1.09 67.28 -4.69
C GLU A 975 0.67 67.08 -6.14
N ALA A 976 -0.39 67.75 -6.58
CA ALA A 976 -0.92 67.59 -7.92
C ALA A 976 -1.50 68.88 -8.50
N VAL A 977 -1.43 69.00 -9.83
CA VAL A 977 -1.99 70.13 -10.58
C VAL A 977 -3.41 69.78 -11.03
N VAL A 978 -4.39 70.64 -10.73
CA VAL A 978 -5.79 70.38 -11.07
C VAL A 978 -6.03 70.60 -12.57
N GLN A 979 -6.30 69.53 -13.31
CA GLN A 979 -6.51 69.55 -14.76
C GLN A 979 -7.96 69.88 -15.15
N TYR A 980 -8.95 69.41 -14.39
CA TYR A 980 -10.35 69.80 -14.58
C TYR A 980 -11.16 69.62 -13.29
N VAL A 981 -12.27 70.37 -13.20
CA VAL A 981 -13.27 70.29 -12.14
C VAL A 981 -14.62 69.99 -12.81
N SER A 982 -15.26 68.88 -12.45
CA SER A 982 -16.60 68.51 -12.90
C SER A 982 -17.58 68.60 -11.73
N PRO A 983 -18.42 69.64 -11.67
CA PRO A 983 -19.36 69.84 -10.57
C PRO A 983 -20.35 68.67 -10.48
N GLY A 984 -20.46 68.09 -9.29
CA GLY A 984 -21.52 67.12 -9.00
C GLY A 984 -22.92 67.78 -9.05
N HIS A 985 -23.97 67.00 -9.31
CA HIS A 985 -25.36 67.47 -9.32
C HIS A 985 -26.16 66.81 -8.18
N GLY A 986 -26.64 67.60 -7.22
CA GLY A 986 -27.35 67.09 -6.04
C GLY A 986 -26.37 66.51 -5.01
N ASP A 987 -26.63 65.30 -4.53
CA ASP A 987 -25.76 64.58 -3.60
C ASP A 987 -24.59 63.86 -4.30
N THR A 988 -24.39 64.04 -5.63
CA THR A 988 -23.19 63.49 -6.28
C THR A 988 -21.96 64.34 -5.95
N PRO A 989 -20.84 63.75 -5.49
CA PRO A 989 -19.62 64.49 -5.20
C PRO A 989 -19.00 65.11 -6.46
N THR A 990 -18.20 66.17 -6.28
CA THR A 990 -17.49 66.83 -7.38
C THR A 990 -16.28 66.01 -7.79
N LYS A 991 -16.12 65.78 -9.12
CA LYS A 991 -14.98 65.05 -9.67
C LYS A 991 -13.85 66.02 -10.05
N LEU A 992 -12.67 65.86 -9.46
CA LEU A 992 -11.44 66.56 -9.89
C LEU A 992 -10.57 65.62 -10.69
N GLY A 993 -10.09 66.06 -11.85
CA GLY A 993 -8.95 65.46 -12.54
C GLY A 993 -7.68 66.19 -12.15
N VAL A 994 -6.65 65.49 -11.66
CA VAL A 994 -5.35 66.10 -11.32
C VAL A 994 -4.19 65.34 -11.98
N ASP A 995 -3.07 66.04 -12.18
CA ASP A 995 -1.83 65.52 -12.76
C ASP A 995 -0.71 65.51 -11.71
N CYS A 996 -0.15 64.31 -11.48
CA CYS A 996 0.89 64.04 -10.47
C CYS A 996 2.30 63.91 -11.08
N GLY A 997 2.50 64.22 -12.36
CA GLY A 997 3.80 64.36 -13.01
C GLY A 997 4.60 63.08 -13.32
N SER A 998 4.41 61.96 -12.59
CA SER A 998 5.18 60.72 -12.77
C SER A 998 4.37 59.48 -13.18
N TYR A 999 3.04 59.58 -13.24
CA TYR A 999 2.15 58.52 -13.69
C TYR A 999 1.06 59.14 -14.58
N GLU A 1000 0.71 58.52 -15.73
CA GLU A 1000 -0.42 58.91 -16.60
C GLU A 1000 -1.77 58.61 -15.90
N THR A 1001 -1.97 59.06 -14.66
CA THR A 1001 -3.14 58.75 -13.85
C THR A 1001 -4.16 59.88 -13.98
N THR A 1002 -5.34 59.57 -14.50
CA THR A 1002 -6.52 60.42 -14.33
C THR A 1002 -7.01 60.20 -12.90
N LEU A 1003 -6.72 61.15 -12.01
CA LEU A 1003 -7.26 61.11 -10.66
C LEU A 1003 -8.76 61.40 -10.70
N VAL A 1004 -9.57 60.68 -9.93
CA VAL A 1004 -10.99 61.01 -9.70
C VAL A 1004 -11.22 60.98 -8.20
N THR A 1005 -11.29 62.17 -7.60
CA THR A 1005 -11.67 62.31 -6.19
C THR A 1005 -13.17 62.59 -6.08
N TRP A 1006 -13.78 62.09 -5.00
CA TRP A 1006 -15.15 62.35 -4.62
C TRP A 1006 -15.13 63.14 -3.33
N ILE A 1007 -15.38 64.45 -3.41
CA ILE A 1007 -15.42 65.30 -2.22
C ILE A 1007 -16.78 65.96 -2.11
N HIS A 1008 -17.53 65.61 -1.07
CA HIS A 1008 -18.68 66.40 -0.65
C HIS A 1008 -18.14 67.71 -0.07
N SER A 1009 -18.48 68.84 -0.69
CA SER A 1009 -18.25 70.24 -0.26
C SER A 1009 -16.99 71.01 -0.73
N LEU A 1010 -16.02 70.44 -1.46
CA LEU A 1010 -14.79 71.17 -1.88
C LEU A 1010 -14.80 71.74 -3.31
N ALA A 1011 -15.93 71.69 -4.03
CA ALA A 1011 -16.03 72.18 -5.41
C ALA A 1011 -15.68 73.68 -5.55
N ASP A 1012 -15.88 74.45 -4.48
CA ASP A 1012 -15.77 75.91 -4.49
C ASP A 1012 -14.36 76.42 -4.11
N GLU A 1013 -13.45 75.55 -3.65
CA GLU A 1013 -12.12 75.93 -3.11
C GLU A 1013 -10.94 75.59 -4.03
N VAL A 1014 -11.18 74.84 -5.11
CA VAL A 1014 -10.14 74.28 -5.99
C VAL A 1014 -10.22 74.87 -7.40
N GLU A 1015 -9.13 75.46 -7.88
CA GLU A 1015 -9.05 76.11 -9.21
C GLU A 1015 -8.25 75.26 -10.21
N ARG A 1016 -8.74 75.18 -11.45
CA ARG A 1016 -8.04 74.51 -12.56
C ARG A 1016 -6.72 75.21 -12.86
N GLY A 1017 -5.64 74.44 -12.98
CA GLY A 1017 -4.29 74.88 -13.33
C GLY A 1017 -3.39 75.20 -12.13
N GLU A 1018 -3.94 75.15 -10.92
CA GLU A 1018 -3.21 75.41 -9.68
C GLU A 1018 -2.70 74.11 -9.05
N THR A 1019 -1.61 74.21 -8.30
CA THR A 1019 -1.00 73.09 -7.58
C THR A 1019 -1.53 73.04 -6.15
N TYR A 1020 -1.97 71.86 -5.74
CA TYR A 1020 -2.43 71.63 -4.37
C TYR A 1020 -1.67 70.46 -3.77
N ARG A 1021 -1.32 70.57 -2.50
CA ARG A 1021 -0.98 69.41 -1.66
C ARG A 1021 -2.26 68.91 -1.04
N PHE A 1022 -2.58 67.67 -1.33
CA PHE A 1022 -3.64 66.94 -0.68
C PHE A 1022 -3.00 66.15 0.45
N GLU A 1023 -3.33 66.48 1.69
CA GLU A 1023 -2.87 65.79 2.90
C GLU A 1023 -3.96 64.81 3.37
N SER A 1024 -3.60 63.83 4.20
CA SER A 1024 -4.55 62.83 4.69
C SER A 1024 -5.20 61.94 3.61
N LEU A 1025 -4.51 61.70 2.49
CA LEU A 1025 -5.06 60.91 1.40
C LEU A 1025 -5.24 59.45 1.81
N GLN A 1026 -6.44 58.93 1.60
CA GLN A 1026 -6.64 57.50 1.54
C GLN A 1026 -6.25 57.05 0.13
N ASN A 1027 -5.08 56.43 -0.01
CA ASN A 1027 -4.70 55.80 -1.27
C ASN A 1027 -5.48 54.48 -1.42
N TYR A 1028 -6.50 54.47 -2.28
CA TYR A 1028 -7.02 53.26 -2.88
C TYR A 1028 -6.64 53.23 -4.36
N VAL A 1029 -5.88 52.20 -4.78
CA VAL A 1029 -5.55 51.97 -6.18
C VAL A 1029 -6.55 50.94 -6.71
N SER A 1030 -7.51 51.38 -7.53
CA SER A 1030 -8.38 50.43 -8.25
C SER A 1030 -7.52 49.70 -9.29
N ARG A 1031 -7.40 48.38 -9.12
CA ARG A 1031 -6.53 47.52 -9.93
C ARG A 1031 -6.94 47.44 -11.39
N ARG A 1032 -8.24 47.44 -11.67
CA ARG A 1032 -8.78 47.24 -13.03
C ARG A 1032 -8.85 48.53 -13.85
N LYS A 1033 -8.91 49.70 -13.22
CA LYS A 1033 -8.96 50.99 -13.93
C LYS A 1033 -7.63 51.75 -13.92
N GLY A 1034 -6.65 51.32 -13.12
CA GLY A 1034 -5.42 52.09 -12.91
C GLY A 1034 -5.69 53.47 -12.29
N GLU A 1035 -6.86 53.62 -11.66
CA GLU A 1035 -7.37 54.87 -11.11
C GLU A 1035 -7.06 54.90 -9.60
N LEU A 1036 -6.42 55.98 -9.16
CA LEU A 1036 -6.21 56.27 -7.75
C LEU A 1036 -7.46 57.03 -7.24
N LYS A 1037 -8.28 56.37 -6.41
CA LYS A 1037 -9.44 57.00 -5.76
C LYS A 1037 -8.97 57.70 -4.48
N LEU A 1038 -9.33 58.98 -4.34
CA LEU A 1038 -9.06 59.80 -3.15
C LEU A 1038 -10.38 60.21 -2.48
N THR A 1039 -10.61 59.80 -1.23
CA THR A 1039 -11.83 60.06 -0.44
C THR A 1039 -11.69 61.25 0.54
N ALA A 1040 -12.83 61.87 0.83
CA ALA A 1040 -13.07 63.26 1.25
C ALA A 1040 -12.55 63.77 2.62
N ASP A 1041 -11.68 63.04 3.33
CA ASP A 1041 -11.11 63.51 4.62
C ASP A 1041 -9.76 64.24 4.45
N SER A 1042 -9.46 64.67 3.22
CA SER A 1042 -8.18 65.25 2.85
C SER A 1042 -8.13 66.75 3.18
N GLU A 1043 -7.16 67.20 3.99
CA GLU A 1043 -6.85 68.63 4.09
C GLU A 1043 -6.20 69.07 2.77
N ILE A 1044 -6.76 70.11 2.13
CA ILE A 1044 -6.23 70.66 0.89
C ILE A 1044 -5.45 71.93 1.19
N VAL A 1045 -4.15 71.93 0.87
CA VAL A 1045 -3.28 73.10 1.00
C VAL A 1045 -2.91 73.57 -0.41
N ARG A 1046 -3.36 74.76 -0.80
CA ARG A 1046 -2.88 75.41 -2.04
C ARG A 1046 -1.38 75.68 -1.89
N LEU A 1047 -0.60 75.23 -2.86
CA LEU A 1047 0.84 75.52 -2.92
C LEU A 1047 1.06 76.72 -3.84
N ASP A 1048 1.84 77.70 -3.36
CA ASP A 1048 2.21 78.90 -4.11
C ASP A 1048 3.22 78.63 -5.25
#